data_AF-A0A4E0RB16-F1
#
_entry.id   AF-A0A4E0RB16-F1
#
_cell.length_a   1.000
_cell.length_b   1.000
_cell.length_c   1.000
_cell.angle_alpha   90.00
_cell.angle_beta   90.00
_cell.angle_gamma   90.00
#
_symmetry.space_group_name_H-M   'P 1'
#
loop_
_entity.id
_entity.type
_entity.pdbx_description
1 polymer ?
#
loop_
_entity_poly.entity_id
_entity_poly.type
_entity_poly.pdbx_seq_one_letter_code
_entity_poly.pdbx_strand_id
1 'polypeptide(L)'
;MSFLMARKIRSYFSLRPLRRLRPTKLFIFGIVIFGLVYFVLSVFLRYTGCCNLECVRATLLQYPYICRLPIIKHTVKSHQIHTTKATQEAHKVHETSQHRAPSSRSFVLVVSAGVPNSDIVHLLDHMFLSYRIIIADHRGYIPSLLGLLRLSNVEDHSPAVQLFIFEDFALYLRLPTDLRSSVDQYCITNDVGVIAFLNEGRAFSTEPGSLTKVGTLPVFLHRLQNPPWGIFVARNTTVLHITRQGRLQPGALESVDCCRATLVPASGSEHLFVPLMFTRTVDKPVGKTDLGTSPVYHTVEKNAKESLTVYQSLVVEDPGLHDGIRRIMFSTSPNGLWINKMLLFDAMIHLSRGRIHASPPVNIPFNKAYQDLSQSFSLTNPASADLVRWLLIDVDDVFLRGSGVTFTKQDATALHATQSHWRHYVQGFRFNLGFCGQFFERANSMDRPGYETILKYRNDFWWFDHLWNHLQPHKLNFSTLMDLMHRNKHFAEVHNIPVSSDYAVAPHHSGVYPIVPDLYEAWRRVWNLSCTSTVHYPHLLTSRPHLGFRYSDVQVLPRQTCAIYSRFIRLEDFPGGEARLRELVFGGSLFYTVLLNPVSIFMTHMTNYKGDRLALYLFDALFRFVRDWTNLKLVSAPPKHLAEVYAHRFASLGAQDLPVYSDPCQDRHDLAVWPTDWSCGPEALPGLLILGPQKSGSTALVHFLRLNPSLLANRYQFGTTFEELQFFSSDQIYARGLHWYFTQWTDSTSSLSVLDTNPGQDRVRFEKSATYFTSPKAPERIHALVPRVPLIVLLRDPVERAYSWYQHTLAHGDLAPRLISFENLMHFGRNITRSLLIRNTSSADLRRLGVDPADATSMEMALAAIRHLYNRCVQPGYYAQHLVGWLSLFSASQILLIDSSQFQQAPDTVLHVVQEFLHLPTRINFTAYLEYNPHKGFHCLREGIFFPEWSNSHLPSHRRCLGAGKGRVYPRLNHTVEMLHALYGSANQQLRSLLRNQPLWRWWLSKASGFEYPRWLLEHATTD
;
A
#
# COMPACT_ATOMS: atom_id res chain seq x y z
N MET A 1 -37.70 -53.68 19.30
CA MET A 1 -38.21 -53.97 20.65
C MET A 1 -39.32 -53.01 21.13
N SER A 2 -39.96 -52.25 20.26
CA SER A 2 -41.00 -51.27 20.65
C SER A 2 -42.44 -51.78 20.50
N PHE A 3 -42.64 -53.06 20.17
CA PHE A 3 -43.97 -53.66 19.95
C PHE A 3 -44.40 -54.67 21.04
N LEU A 4 -43.54 -54.94 22.03
CA LEU A 4 -43.83 -55.89 23.13
C LEU A 4 -44.12 -55.22 24.48
N MET A 5 -43.91 -53.91 24.61
CA MET A 5 -44.12 -53.19 25.89
C MET A 5 -45.51 -52.53 25.99
N ALA A 6 -46.17 -52.27 24.86
CA ALA A 6 -47.50 -51.66 24.81
C ALA A 6 -48.65 -52.61 25.22
N ARG A 7 -48.38 -53.92 25.37
CA ARG A 7 -49.40 -54.93 25.68
C ARG A 7 -49.50 -55.33 27.16
N LYS A 8 -48.61 -54.80 28.03
CA LYS A 8 -48.60 -55.10 29.49
C LYS A 8 -49.08 -53.98 30.41
N ILE A 9 -49.31 -52.77 29.90
CA ILE A 9 -49.74 -51.61 30.73
C ILE A 9 -51.28 -51.51 30.84
N ARG A 10 -52.02 -52.32 30.06
CA ARG A 10 -53.50 -52.30 30.03
C ARG A 10 -54.18 -53.12 31.14
N SER A 11 -53.44 -53.80 32.03
CA SER A 11 -54.03 -54.66 33.07
C SER A 11 -53.95 -54.14 34.51
N TYR A 12 -53.49 -52.90 34.75
CA TYR A 12 -53.26 -52.40 36.12
C TYR A 12 -54.17 -51.26 36.59
N PHE A 13 -55.13 -50.81 35.78
CA PHE A 13 -56.08 -49.77 36.18
C PHE A 13 -57.52 -50.27 36.09
N SER A 14 -57.95 -51.00 37.11
CA SER A 14 -59.35 -51.13 37.48
C SER A 14 -59.53 -50.58 38.89
N LEU A 15 -60.55 -49.75 39.04
CA LEU A 15 -60.85 -48.85 40.15
C LEU A 15 -61.18 -49.59 41.46
N ARG A 16 -60.70 -49.06 42.60
CA ARG A 16 -61.48 -48.87 43.86
C ARG A 16 -60.71 -47.98 44.87
N PRO A 17 -61.41 -47.29 45.79
CA PRO A 17 -60.94 -46.02 46.35
C PRO A 17 -60.19 -46.17 47.68
N LEU A 18 -58.99 -45.60 47.77
CA LEU A 18 -58.27 -45.44 49.04
C LEU A 18 -58.61 -44.08 49.66
N ARG A 19 -59.60 -44.10 50.57
CA ARG A 19 -59.72 -43.10 51.63
C ARG A 19 -58.50 -43.20 52.57
N ARG A 20 -58.00 -42.02 52.97
CA ARG A 20 -57.03 -41.75 54.05
C ARG A 20 -55.56 -42.16 53.79
N LEU A 21 -54.82 -41.29 53.09
CA LEU A 21 -53.38 -41.12 53.30
C LEU A 21 -53.05 -39.62 53.34
N ARG A 22 -52.26 -39.20 54.34
CA ARG A 22 -51.93 -37.80 54.63
C ARG A 22 -51.08 -37.17 53.50
N PRO A 23 -51.22 -35.85 53.25
CA PRO A 23 -50.61 -35.12 52.11
C PRO A 23 -49.07 -35.19 52.06
N THR A 24 -48.40 -35.56 53.15
CA THR A 24 -46.94 -35.69 53.21
C THR A 24 -46.37 -36.92 52.47
N LYS A 25 -47.16 -37.98 52.23
CA LYS A 25 -46.67 -39.18 51.51
C LYS A 25 -46.83 -39.10 49.98
N LEU A 26 -47.77 -38.30 49.47
CA LEU A 26 -47.92 -38.06 48.03
C LEU A 26 -46.83 -37.15 47.47
N PHE A 27 -46.33 -36.19 48.27
CA PHE A 27 -45.27 -35.29 47.87
C PHE A 27 -43.92 -36.01 47.72
N ILE A 28 -43.59 -36.92 48.64
CA ILE A 28 -42.34 -37.70 48.60
C ILE A 28 -42.35 -38.69 47.43
N PHE A 29 -43.50 -39.30 47.11
CA PHE A 29 -43.61 -40.22 45.98
C PHE A 29 -43.51 -39.50 44.62
N GLY A 30 -44.00 -38.25 44.54
CA GLY A 30 -43.84 -37.39 43.37
C GLY A 30 -42.38 -36.98 43.11
N ILE A 31 -41.61 -36.69 44.15
CA ILE A 31 -40.19 -36.30 44.02
C ILE A 31 -39.33 -37.47 43.53
N VAL A 32 -39.59 -38.70 44.01
CA VAL A 32 -38.80 -39.88 43.63
C VAL A 32 -39.05 -40.29 42.17
N ILE A 33 -40.29 -40.22 41.68
CA ILE A 33 -40.61 -40.51 40.27
C ILE A 33 -40.06 -39.43 39.33
N PHE A 34 -40.13 -38.15 39.73
CA PHE A 34 -39.57 -37.06 38.93
C PHE A 34 -38.04 -37.14 38.84
N GLY A 35 -37.37 -37.53 39.93
CA GLY A 35 -35.93 -37.78 39.94
C GLY A 35 -35.50 -38.95 39.05
N LEU A 36 -36.28 -40.04 39.02
CA LEU A 36 -35.96 -41.23 38.21
C LEU A 36 -36.20 -40.99 36.71
N VAL A 37 -37.25 -40.26 36.34
CA VAL A 37 -37.51 -39.87 34.94
C VAL A 37 -36.46 -38.89 34.44
N TYR A 38 -36.01 -37.95 35.27
CA TYR A 38 -34.93 -37.03 34.93
C TYR A 38 -33.59 -37.75 34.76
N PHE A 39 -33.28 -38.71 35.63
CA PHE A 39 -32.05 -39.50 35.54
C PHE A 39 -32.04 -40.36 34.26
N VAL A 40 -33.15 -41.04 33.93
CA VAL A 40 -33.23 -41.88 32.73
C VAL A 40 -33.22 -41.04 31.44
N LEU A 41 -33.89 -39.87 31.38
CA LEU A 41 -33.77 -38.95 30.24
C LEU A 41 -32.33 -38.40 30.09
N SER A 42 -31.64 -38.12 31.20
CA SER A 42 -30.28 -37.60 31.19
C SER A 42 -29.23 -38.61 30.71
N VAL A 43 -29.51 -39.91 30.87
CA VAL A 43 -28.64 -41.01 30.44
C VAL A 43 -28.95 -41.40 28.99
N PHE A 44 -30.21 -41.35 28.55
CA PHE A 44 -30.59 -41.63 27.16
C PHE A 44 -30.19 -40.52 26.18
N LEU A 45 -30.20 -39.26 26.61
CA LEU A 45 -29.69 -38.12 25.82
C LEU A 45 -28.15 -38.09 25.68
N ARG A 46 -27.42 -38.95 26.39
CA ARG A 46 -25.94 -39.05 26.30
C ARG A 46 -25.43 -40.06 25.27
N TYR A 47 -26.27 -40.94 24.70
CA TYR A 47 -25.75 -42.09 23.94
C TYR A 47 -26.14 -42.22 22.47
N THR A 48 -26.93 -41.31 21.90
CA THR A 48 -27.22 -41.36 20.46
C THR A 48 -27.29 -39.95 19.84
N GLY A 49 -26.17 -39.51 19.25
CA GLY A 49 -26.13 -38.40 18.31
C GLY A 49 -25.15 -37.29 18.66
N CYS A 50 -23.87 -37.46 18.32
CA CYS A 50 -22.94 -36.32 18.19
C CYS A 50 -21.89 -36.56 17.09
N CYS A 51 -22.19 -36.06 15.90
CA CYS A 51 -21.18 -35.61 14.95
C CYS A 51 -20.90 -34.12 15.21
N ASN A 52 -19.64 -33.77 15.49
CA ASN A 52 -19.01 -32.47 15.23
C ASN A 52 -19.46 -31.18 15.95
N LEU A 53 -19.92 -31.22 17.21
CA LEU A 53 -20.10 -29.97 18.00
C LEU A 53 -19.47 -29.95 19.41
N GLU A 54 -18.94 -31.07 19.92
CA GLU A 54 -18.47 -31.14 21.32
C GLU A 54 -17.03 -30.66 21.57
N CYS A 55 -16.20 -30.50 20.54
CA CYS A 55 -14.81 -30.10 20.75
C CYS A 55 -14.64 -28.65 21.28
N VAL A 56 -15.63 -27.78 21.07
CA VAL A 56 -15.59 -26.38 21.56
C VAL A 56 -16.07 -26.26 23.01
N ARG A 57 -16.98 -27.13 23.47
CA ARG A 57 -17.51 -27.07 24.85
C ARG A 57 -16.50 -27.58 25.88
N ALA A 58 -15.63 -28.52 25.52
CA ALA A 58 -14.63 -29.06 26.43
C ALA A 58 -13.53 -28.05 26.79
N THR A 59 -13.11 -27.18 25.86
CA THR A 59 -12.02 -26.21 26.09
C THR A 59 -12.45 -25.02 26.95
N LEU A 60 -13.71 -24.58 26.83
CA LEU A 60 -14.24 -23.42 27.57
C LEU A 60 -14.58 -23.71 29.03
N LEU A 61 -14.86 -24.98 29.38
CA LEU A 61 -15.05 -25.41 30.76
C LEU A 61 -13.78 -25.22 31.62
N GLN A 62 -12.60 -25.12 30.99
CA GLN A 62 -11.34 -24.95 31.69
C GLN A 62 -11.06 -23.48 32.10
N TYR A 63 -11.77 -22.50 31.52
CA TYR A 63 -11.55 -21.07 31.76
C TYR A 63 -12.87 -20.25 31.76
N PRO A 64 -13.75 -20.43 32.77
CA PRO A 64 -15.10 -19.86 32.79
C PRO A 64 -15.16 -18.32 32.87
N TYR A 65 -14.01 -17.64 32.96
CA TYR A 65 -13.89 -16.21 33.21
C TYR A 65 -13.15 -15.44 32.10
N ILE A 66 -12.90 -16.03 30.92
CA ILE A 66 -12.20 -15.32 29.82
C ILE A 66 -12.98 -14.07 29.36
N CYS A 67 -14.28 -14.24 29.08
CA CYS A 67 -15.19 -13.16 28.73
C CYS A 67 -16.23 -12.96 29.84
N ARG A 68 -16.61 -11.70 30.12
CA ARG A 68 -17.81 -11.43 30.93
C ARG A 68 -19.10 -11.55 30.13
N LEU A 69 -19.00 -11.42 28.80
CA LEU A 69 -20.11 -11.50 27.86
C LEU A 69 -20.28 -12.91 27.28
N PRO A 70 -21.50 -13.29 26.86
CA PRO A 70 -21.74 -14.55 26.15
C PRO A 70 -20.97 -14.58 24.82
N ILE A 71 -20.24 -15.67 24.59
CA ILE A 71 -19.38 -15.89 23.42
C ILE A 71 -20.05 -15.47 22.10
N ILE A 72 -19.39 -14.61 21.32
CA ILE A 72 -19.83 -14.30 19.96
C ILE A 72 -19.79 -15.60 19.14
N LYS A 73 -20.98 -16.02 18.70
CA LYS A 73 -21.13 -17.14 17.77
C LYS A 73 -21.37 -16.62 16.38
N HIS A 74 -20.73 -17.23 15.41
CA HIS A 74 -21.13 -17.10 14.02
C HIS A 74 -22.57 -17.60 13.85
N THR A 75 -23.49 -16.75 13.38
CA THR A 75 -24.90 -17.12 13.11
C THR A 75 -25.33 -16.66 11.72
N VAL A 76 -26.50 -17.11 11.27
CA VAL A 76 -27.07 -16.73 9.98
C VAL A 76 -27.31 -15.21 9.88
N LYS A 77 -27.80 -14.58 10.97
CA LYS A 77 -28.12 -13.14 11.00
C LYS A 77 -26.89 -12.23 10.88
N SER A 78 -25.70 -12.72 11.24
CA SER A 78 -24.45 -11.97 11.03
C SER A 78 -24.07 -11.76 9.57
N HIS A 79 -24.89 -12.19 8.61
CA HIS A 79 -24.65 -12.00 7.18
C HIS A 79 -25.84 -11.39 6.43
N GLN A 80 -26.92 -11.04 7.14
CA GLN A 80 -27.91 -10.06 6.66
C GLN A 80 -27.42 -8.61 6.82
N ILE A 81 -26.13 -8.44 7.17
CA ILE A 81 -25.46 -7.15 7.12
C ILE A 81 -25.72 -6.65 5.71
N HIS A 82 -26.52 -5.59 5.60
CA HIS A 82 -26.65 -4.85 4.36
C HIS A 82 -25.23 -4.74 3.80
N THR A 83 -24.97 -5.36 2.65
CA THR A 83 -23.80 -5.04 1.84
C THR A 83 -23.75 -3.54 1.88
N THR A 84 -22.78 -3.00 2.63
CA THR A 84 -22.77 -1.59 2.99
C THR A 84 -23.03 -0.87 1.69
N LYS A 85 -24.16 -0.15 1.57
CA LYS A 85 -24.30 0.87 0.54
C LYS A 85 -22.99 1.60 0.63
N ALA A 86 -22.18 1.51 -0.43
CA ALA A 86 -20.93 2.22 -0.48
C ALA A 86 -21.25 3.61 0.05
N THR A 87 -20.70 3.97 1.21
CA THR A 87 -20.78 5.35 1.65
C THR A 87 -20.26 6.10 0.46
N GLN A 88 -21.15 6.85 -0.19
CA GLN A 88 -20.82 7.81 -1.24
C GLN A 88 -20.01 8.93 -0.57
N GLU A 89 -18.87 8.60 0.03
CA GLU A 89 -17.75 9.50 -0.06
C GLU A 89 -17.26 9.34 -1.49
N ALA A 90 -17.86 10.17 -2.35
CA ALA A 90 -17.40 10.43 -3.68
C ALA A 90 -15.97 11.00 -3.58
N HIS A 91 -15.01 10.13 -3.33
CA HIS A 91 -13.63 10.40 -3.68
C HIS A 91 -13.64 10.49 -5.20
N LYS A 92 -13.48 11.72 -5.71
CA LYS A 92 -13.16 11.98 -7.10
C LYS A 92 -12.08 10.99 -7.50
N VAL A 93 -12.46 9.97 -8.26
CA VAL A 93 -11.52 9.04 -8.87
C VAL A 93 -10.80 9.85 -9.94
N HIS A 94 -9.76 10.55 -9.51
CA HIS A 94 -8.70 10.97 -10.41
C HIS A 94 -8.11 9.70 -11.03
N GLU A 95 -7.82 9.74 -12.33
CA GLU A 95 -7.15 8.68 -13.07
C GLU A 95 -6.10 8.02 -12.17
N THR A 96 -6.30 6.73 -11.87
CA THR A 96 -5.48 6.01 -10.90
C THR A 96 -4.12 5.74 -11.52
N SER A 97 -3.21 6.70 -11.32
CA SER A 97 -1.80 6.56 -11.57
C SER A 97 -1.19 5.45 -10.70
N GLN A 98 -0.28 4.71 -11.32
CA GLN A 98 0.55 3.69 -10.72
C GLN A 98 1.31 4.27 -9.53
N HIS A 99 0.86 3.99 -8.31
CA HIS A 99 1.62 4.34 -7.11
C HIS A 99 1.94 3.08 -6.33
N ARG A 100 3.24 2.77 -6.28
CA ARG A 100 3.93 1.76 -5.46
C ARG A 100 4.08 0.34 -5.98
N ALA A 101 3.45 -0.05 -7.08
CA ALA A 101 3.90 -1.27 -7.73
C ALA A 101 5.22 -0.95 -8.46
N PRO A 102 6.32 -1.70 -8.25
CA PRO A 102 7.54 -1.53 -9.02
C PRO A 102 7.18 -1.57 -10.51
N SER A 103 7.99 -0.98 -11.39
CA SER A 103 7.80 -1.03 -12.84
C SER A 103 7.84 -2.49 -13.31
N SER A 104 6.74 -3.19 -13.09
CA SER A 104 6.57 -4.59 -13.35
C SER A 104 6.34 -4.70 -14.84
N ARG A 105 7.09 -5.59 -15.47
CA ARG A 105 6.84 -5.96 -16.86
C ARG A 105 5.48 -6.61 -17.03
N SER A 106 4.76 -6.95 -15.96
CA SER A 106 3.46 -7.60 -16.01
C SER A 106 2.41 -6.88 -15.16
N PHE A 107 1.18 -6.80 -15.64
CA PHE A 107 0.09 -6.14 -14.92
C PHE A 107 -1.25 -6.88 -15.07
N VAL A 108 -2.15 -6.69 -14.09
CA VAL A 108 -3.54 -7.14 -14.15
C VAL A 108 -4.35 -6.14 -14.96
N LEU A 109 -5.13 -6.60 -15.94
CA LEU A 109 -6.03 -5.72 -16.69
C LEU A 109 -7.46 -5.86 -16.17
N VAL A 110 -8.00 -4.77 -15.62
CA VAL A 110 -9.38 -4.66 -15.18
C VAL A 110 -10.19 -3.97 -16.26
N VAL A 111 -11.26 -4.60 -16.73
CA VAL A 111 -12.18 -4.05 -17.72
C VAL A 111 -13.52 -3.81 -17.04
N SER A 112 -13.93 -2.54 -16.96
CA SER A 112 -15.15 -2.10 -16.32
C SER A 112 -16.08 -1.39 -17.29
N ALA A 113 -17.40 -1.51 -17.09
CA ALA A 113 -18.41 -0.80 -17.86
C ALA A 113 -18.57 0.67 -17.43
N GLY A 114 -17.98 1.06 -16.30
CA GLY A 114 -18.09 2.39 -15.71
C GLY A 114 -17.07 2.58 -14.58
N VAL A 115 -17.51 3.13 -13.44
CA VAL A 115 -16.64 3.31 -12.27
C VAL A 115 -16.19 1.91 -11.77
N PRO A 116 -14.87 1.65 -11.69
CA PRO A 116 -14.35 0.36 -11.25
C PRO A 116 -14.83 -0.02 -9.86
N ASN A 117 -15.04 -1.32 -9.64
CA ASN A 117 -15.45 -1.83 -8.35
C ASN A 117 -14.34 -1.63 -7.31
N SER A 118 -14.64 -0.90 -6.24
CA SER A 118 -13.67 -0.57 -5.20
C SER A 118 -13.08 -1.81 -4.53
N ASP A 119 -13.83 -2.90 -4.36
CA ASP A 119 -13.33 -4.10 -3.70
C ASP A 119 -12.27 -4.83 -4.53
N ILE A 120 -12.39 -4.82 -5.87
CA ILE A 120 -11.37 -5.37 -6.77
C ILE A 120 -10.10 -4.52 -6.66
N VAL A 121 -10.24 -3.19 -6.75
CA VAL A 121 -9.12 -2.25 -6.64
C VAL A 121 -8.43 -2.37 -5.28
N HIS A 122 -9.19 -2.42 -4.18
CA HIS A 122 -8.66 -2.60 -2.84
C HIS A 122 -7.89 -3.91 -2.70
N LEU A 123 -8.40 -5.01 -3.27
CA LEU A 123 -7.69 -6.29 -3.23
C LEU A 123 -6.37 -6.22 -4.01
N LEU A 124 -6.38 -5.65 -5.21
CA LEU A 124 -5.17 -5.46 -6.03
C LEU A 124 -4.12 -4.60 -5.32
N ASP A 125 -4.57 -3.51 -4.66
CA ASP A 125 -3.72 -2.64 -3.85
C ASP A 125 -3.07 -3.45 -2.70
N HIS A 126 -3.86 -4.18 -1.90
CA HIS A 126 -3.37 -5.02 -0.78
C HIS A 126 -2.41 -6.13 -1.21
N MET A 127 -2.56 -6.61 -2.44
CA MET A 127 -1.66 -7.60 -3.04
C MET A 127 -0.43 -6.96 -3.69
N PHE A 128 -0.32 -5.63 -3.68
CA PHE A 128 0.77 -4.85 -4.30
C PHE A 128 0.98 -5.18 -5.79
N LEU A 129 -0.12 -5.46 -6.50
CA LEU A 129 -0.07 -5.81 -7.93
C LEU A 129 -0.12 -4.56 -8.80
N SER A 130 0.73 -4.50 -9.83
CA SER A 130 0.52 -3.54 -10.92
C SER A 130 -0.77 -3.88 -11.66
N TYR A 131 -1.64 -2.90 -11.85
CA TYR A 131 -2.86 -3.07 -12.63
C TYR A 131 -3.11 -1.88 -13.55
N ARG A 132 -3.92 -2.09 -14.58
CA ARG A 132 -4.46 -1.05 -15.46
C ARG A 132 -5.96 -1.24 -15.57
N ILE A 133 -6.68 -0.14 -15.64
CA ILE A 133 -8.14 -0.14 -15.74
C ILE A 133 -8.53 0.41 -17.11
N ILE A 134 -9.41 -0.30 -17.82
CA ILE A 134 -10.08 0.19 -19.03
C ILE A 134 -11.56 0.38 -18.70
N ILE A 135 -12.05 1.59 -18.95
CA ILE A 135 -13.47 1.92 -18.84
C ILE A 135 -14.09 1.90 -20.24
N ALA A 136 -15.11 1.06 -20.43
CA ALA A 136 -15.70 0.75 -21.73
C ALA A 136 -16.83 1.69 -22.20
N ASP A 137 -17.12 2.76 -21.46
CA ASP A 137 -18.16 3.75 -21.79
C ASP A 137 -17.70 4.81 -22.82
N HIS A 138 -16.39 4.94 -23.06
CA HIS A 138 -15.81 5.84 -24.05
C HIS A 138 -15.57 5.14 -25.40
N ARG A 139 -15.89 5.80 -26.53
CA ARG A 139 -15.63 5.28 -27.91
C ARG A 139 -14.16 4.87 -28.18
N GLY A 140 -13.23 5.21 -27.28
CA GLY A 140 -11.79 4.93 -27.37
C GLY A 140 -11.29 3.65 -26.67
N TYR A 141 -12.13 2.85 -26.00
CA TYR A 141 -11.63 1.66 -25.27
C TYR A 141 -11.08 0.55 -26.20
N ILE A 142 -11.65 0.40 -27.40
CA ILE A 142 -11.21 -0.57 -28.41
C ILE A 142 -9.77 -0.27 -28.89
N PRO A 143 -9.43 0.97 -29.32
CA PRO A 143 -8.05 1.37 -29.60
C PRO A 143 -7.09 1.16 -28.42
N SER A 144 -7.51 1.44 -27.19
CA SER A 144 -6.67 1.25 -25.99
C SER A 144 -6.36 -0.22 -25.72
N LEU A 145 -7.36 -1.10 -25.82
CA LEU A 145 -7.18 -2.54 -25.68
C LEU A 145 -6.28 -3.10 -26.81
N LEU A 146 -6.51 -2.67 -28.06
CA LEU A 146 -5.68 -3.03 -29.21
C LEU A 146 -4.23 -2.54 -29.06
N GLY A 147 -4.03 -1.30 -28.60
CA GLY A 147 -2.72 -0.73 -28.37
C GLY A 147 -1.93 -1.52 -27.33
N LEU A 148 -2.58 -1.92 -26.23
CA LEU A 148 -1.95 -2.73 -25.18
C LEU A 148 -1.59 -4.15 -25.67
N LEU A 149 -2.50 -4.81 -26.38
CA LEU A 149 -2.25 -6.15 -26.93
C LEU A 149 -1.16 -6.14 -28.01
N ARG A 150 -1.11 -5.10 -28.84
CA ARG A 150 -0.04 -4.92 -29.85
C ARG A 150 1.31 -4.65 -29.19
N LEU A 151 1.38 -3.73 -28.22
CA LEU A 151 2.63 -3.45 -27.49
C LEU A 151 3.18 -4.69 -26.79
N SER A 152 2.30 -5.52 -26.23
CA SER A 152 2.67 -6.76 -25.54
C SER A 152 3.30 -7.83 -26.46
N ASN A 153 3.15 -7.72 -27.78
CA ASN A 153 3.58 -8.74 -28.75
C ASN A 153 4.82 -8.35 -29.60
N VAL A 154 5.36 -7.13 -29.46
CA VAL A 154 6.30 -6.55 -30.44
C VAL A 154 7.76 -6.54 -29.98
N GLU A 155 8.08 -6.58 -28.68
CA GLU A 155 9.47 -6.59 -28.18
C GLU A 155 9.65 -7.36 -26.86
N ASP A 156 10.83 -7.94 -26.64
CA ASP A 156 11.27 -8.69 -25.45
C ASP A 156 11.31 -7.83 -24.15
N HIS A 157 10.94 -6.55 -24.26
CA HIS A 157 10.97 -5.53 -23.21
C HIS A 157 9.61 -4.83 -22.95
N SER A 158 8.54 -5.29 -23.59
CA SER A 158 7.20 -4.69 -23.46
C SER A 158 6.43 -5.14 -22.20
N PRO A 159 5.50 -4.30 -21.70
CA PRO A 159 4.62 -4.68 -20.59
C PRO A 159 3.55 -5.68 -21.06
N ALA A 160 3.36 -6.78 -20.33
CA ALA A 160 2.46 -7.89 -20.64
C ALA A 160 1.29 -8.02 -19.64
N VAL A 161 0.13 -8.50 -20.11
CA VAL A 161 -1.03 -8.77 -19.25
C VAL A 161 -0.86 -10.15 -18.62
N GLN A 162 -0.92 -10.23 -17.28
CA GLN A 162 -0.81 -11.52 -16.56
C GLN A 162 -2.15 -12.13 -16.14
N LEU A 163 -3.21 -11.32 -16.08
CA LEU A 163 -4.56 -11.73 -15.69
C LEU A 163 -5.58 -10.71 -16.22
N PHE A 164 -6.71 -11.18 -16.74
CA PHE A 164 -7.86 -10.34 -17.07
C PHE A 164 -8.93 -10.43 -15.99
N ILE A 165 -9.51 -9.29 -15.61
CA ILE A 165 -10.68 -9.20 -14.74
C ILE A 165 -11.76 -8.41 -15.47
N PHE A 166 -12.86 -9.07 -15.82
CA PHE A 166 -14.04 -8.42 -16.41
C PHE A 166 -15.09 -8.24 -15.31
N GLU A 167 -15.30 -7.01 -14.88
CA GLU A 167 -16.36 -6.64 -13.93
C GLU A 167 -17.76 -6.83 -14.54
N ASP A 168 -17.86 -6.67 -15.86
CA ASP A 168 -19.00 -7.03 -16.68
C ASP A 168 -18.51 -7.92 -17.83
N PHE A 169 -18.70 -9.24 -17.71
CA PHE A 169 -18.28 -10.18 -18.75
C PHE A 169 -19.07 -10.02 -20.06
N ALA A 170 -20.24 -9.37 -20.04
CA ALA A 170 -20.96 -9.05 -21.27
C ALA A 170 -20.18 -8.09 -22.17
N LEU A 171 -19.22 -7.32 -21.65
CA LEU A 171 -18.33 -6.49 -22.46
C LEU A 171 -17.44 -7.36 -23.35
N TYR A 172 -16.82 -8.39 -22.78
CA TYR A 172 -16.01 -9.34 -23.53
C TYR A 172 -16.83 -10.06 -24.62
N LEU A 173 -18.05 -10.49 -24.28
CA LEU A 173 -18.95 -11.17 -25.23
C LEU A 173 -19.41 -10.29 -26.40
N ARG A 174 -19.39 -8.96 -26.24
CA ARG A 174 -19.81 -7.97 -27.24
C ARG A 174 -18.65 -7.36 -28.02
N LEU A 175 -17.40 -7.75 -27.73
CA LEU A 175 -16.26 -7.29 -28.52
C LEU A 175 -16.44 -7.70 -29.99
N PRO A 176 -16.01 -6.86 -30.95
CA PRO A 176 -15.93 -7.27 -32.35
C PRO A 176 -15.16 -8.59 -32.50
N THR A 177 -15.58 -9.44 -33.43
CA THR A 177 -15.05 -10.80 -33.61
C THR A 177 -13.53 -10.84 -33.69
N ASP A 178 -12.92 -9.92 -34.43
CA ASP A 178 -11.47 -9.87 -34.63
C ASP A 178 -10.73 -9.51 -33.33
N LEU A 179 -11.30 -8.60 -32.55
CA LEU A 179 -10.74 -8.15 -31.28
C LEU A 179 -10.89 -9.23 -30.21
N ARG A 180 -12.06 -9.87 -30.13
CA ARG A 180 -12.28 -11.00 -29.23
C ARG A 180 -11.32 -12.14 -29.56
N SER A 181 -11.17 -12.48 -30.85
CA SER A 181 -10.22 -13.50 -31.31
C SER A 181 -8.77 -13.15 -30.93
N SER A 182 -8.41 -11.86 -30.95
CA SER A 182 -7.09 -11.40 -30.52
C SER A 182 -6.86 -11.56 -29.01
N VAL A 183 -7.88 -11.26 -28.19
CA VAL A 183 -7.83 -11.51 -26.73
C VAL A 183 -7.75 -13.00 -26.45
N ASP A 184 -8.56 -13.81 -27.13
CA ASP A 184 -8.60 -15.26 -26.99
C ASP A 184 -7.26 -15.89 -27.33
N GLN A 185 -6.69 -15.51 -28.48
CA GLN A 185 -5.37 -15.95 -28.90
C GLN A 185 -4.28 -15.52 -27.91
N TYR A 186 -4.37 -14.30 -27.36
CA TYR A 186 -3.42 -13.83 -26.34
C TYR A 186 -3.51 -14.68 -25.07
N CYS A 187 -4.72 -14.96 -24.58
CA CYS A 187 -4.96 -15.80 -23.42
C CYS A 187 -4.44 -17.22 -23.61
N ILE A 188 -4.66 -17.82 -24.79
CA ILE A 188 -4.19 -19.17 -25.12
C ILE A 188 -2.66 -19.20 -25.22
N THR A 189 -2.08 -18.27 -26.00
CA THR A 189 -0.64 -18.27 -26.30
C THR A 189 0.21 -17.95 -25.07
N ASN A 190 -0.24 -17.02 -24.22
CA ASN A 190 0.49 -16.57 -23.04
C ASN A 190 0.00 -17.22 -21.74
N ASP A 191 -0.96 -18.14 -21.84
CA ASP A 191 -1.58 -18.86 -20.72
C ASP A 191 -2.13 -17.90 -19.65
N VAL A 192 -2.87 -16.89 -20.09
CA VAL A 192 -3.46 -15.86 -19.23
C VAL A 192 -4.90 -16.25 -18.89
N GLY A 193 -5.20 -16.29 -17.58
CA GLY A 193 -6.53 -16.59 -17.09
C GLY A 193 -7.48 -15.39 -17.08
N VAL A 194 -8.78 -15.68 -16.96
CA VAL A 194 -9.85 -14.69 -16.93
C VAL A 194 -10.72 -14.84 -15.69
N ILE A 195 -10.93 -13.75 -14.96
CA ILE A 195 -11.96 -13.66 -13.92
C ILE A 195 -13.16 -12.91 -14.51
N ALA A 196 -14.34 -13.52 -14.42
CA ALA A 196 -15.54 -13.03 -15.06
C ALA A 196 -16.69 -12.90 -14.06
N PHE A 197 -17.30 -11.71 -14.01
CA PHE A 197 -18.52 -11.45 -13.26
C PHE A 197 -19.70 -11.34 -14.24
N LEU A 198 -20.77 -12.12 -14.00
CA LEU A 198 -21.90 -12.27 -14.93
C LEU A 198 -23.21 -11.65 -14.42
N ASN A 199 -23.25 -11.15 -13.18
CA ASN A 199 -24.50 -10.66 -12.57
C ASN A 199 -24.99 -9.35 -13.21
N GLU A 200 -24.08 -8.55 -13.74
CA GLU A 200 -24.33 -7.23 -14.30
C GLU A 200 -24.18 -7.27 -15.82
N GLY A 201 -24.97 -6.46 -16.53
CA GLY A 201 -24.84 -6.29 -17.98
C GLY A 201 -26.12 -6.52 -18.79
N ARG A 202 -26.27 -5.78 -19.89
CA ARG A 202 -27.44 -5.85 -20.81
C ARG A 202 -27.52 -7.13 -21.64
N ALA A 203 -26.48 -7.97 -21.65
CA ALA A 203 -26.45 -9.21 -22.43
C ALA A 203 -27.09 -10.40 -21.71
N PHE A 204 -27.41 -10.26 -20.42
CA PHE A 204 -28.06 -11.30 -19.64
C PHE A 204 -29.47 -10.85 -19.24
N SER A 205 -30.45 -11.74 -19.38
CA SER A 205 -31.81 -11.43 -18.93
C SER A 205 -31.80 -11.17 -17.42
N THR A 206 -32.59 -10.18 -17.00
CA THR A 206 -32.86 -9.86 -15.59
C THR A 206 -34.20 -10.44 -15.13
N GLU A 207 -34.95 -11.08 -16.03
CA GLU A 207 -36.26 -11.64 -15.73
C GLU A 207 -36.13 -12.85 -14.77
N PRO A 208 -36.90 -12.89 -13.66
CA PRO A 208 -36.89 -14.03 -12.75
C PRO A 208 -37.30 -15.34 -13.44
N GLY A 209 -36.51 -16.40 -13.24
CA GLY A 209 -36.69 -17.72 -13.86
C GLY A 209 -36.09 -17.86 -15.26
N SER A 210 -35.53 -16.79 -15.82
CA SER A 210 -34.90 -16.85 -17.13
C SER A 210 -33.58 -17.63 -17.12
N LEU A 211 -33.27 -18.23 -18.26
CA LEU A 211 -32.02 -18.93 -18.52
C LEU A 211 -31.33 -18.27 -19.72
N THR A 212 -30.18 -17.64 -19.51
CA THR A 212 -29.44 -16.96 -20.60
C THR A 212 -28.12 -17.66 -20.88
N LYS A 213 -27.86 -18.01 -22.15
CA LYS A 213 -26.59 -18.64 -22.55
C LYS A 213 -25.44 -17.64 -22.44
N VAL A 214 -24.30 -18.07 -21.90
CA VAL A 214 -23.11 -17.22 -21.76
C VAL A 214 -22.29 -17.24 -23.05
N GLY A 215 -22.74 -16.45 -24.03
CA GLY A 215 -22.10 -16.36 -25.34
C GLY A 215 -21.98 -17.73 -26.02
N THR A 216 -20.76 -18.12 -26.40
CA THR A 216 -20.48 -19.42 -27.01
C THR A 216 -20.17 -20.52 -26.00
N LEU A 217 -20.03 -20.20 -24.70
CA LEU A 217 -19.69 -21.17 -23.68
C LEU A 217 -20.88 -22.11 -23.40
N PRO A 218 -20.63 -23.40 -23.09
CA PRO A 218 -21.68 -24.37 -22.76
C PRO A 218 -22.15 -24.22 -21.30
N VAL A 219 -22.46 -22.99 -20.88
CA VAL A 219 -22.97 -22.64 -19.55
C VAL A 219 -24.03 -21.55 -19.66
N PHE A 220 -24.99 -21.61 -18.76
CA PHE A 220 -26.10 -20.67 -18.67
C PHE A 220 -26.07 -19.91 -17.35
N LEU A 221 -26.45 -18.65 -17.39
CA LEU A 221 -26.83 -17.86 -16.23
C LEU A 221 -28.33 -18.05 -15.97
N HIS A 222 -28.68 -18.64 -14.83
CA HIS A 222 -30.05 -18.88 -14.40
C HIS A 222 -30.47 -17.83 -13.37
N ARG A 223 -31.44 -16.98 -13.71
CA ARG A 223 -32.03 -16.00 -12.80
C ARG A 223 -33.05 -16.68 -11.88
N LEU A 224 -32.84 -16.62 -10.58
CA LEU A 224 -33.71 -17.28 -9.60
C LEU A 224 -35.01 -16.47 -9.37
N GLN A 225 -36.13 -17.18 -9.33
CA GLN A 225 -37.43 -16.65 -8.90
C GLN A 225 -37.48 -16.48 -7.38
N ASN A 226 -36.99 -17.49 -6.66
CA ASN A 226 -37.01 -17.56 -5.21
C ASN A 226 -35.60 -17.37 -4.60
N PRO A 227 -35.48 -16.73 -3.42
CA PRO A 227 -34.20 -16.62 -2.74
C PRO A 227 -33.58 -17.99 -2.46
N PRO A 228 -32.29 -18.20 -2.77
CA PRO A 228 -31.63 -19.45 -2.48
C PRO A 228 -31.29 -19.57 -0.98
N TRP A 229 -30.91 -20.78 -0.56
CA TRP A 229 -30.68 -21.12 0.84
C TRP A 229 -29.26 -21.66 1.05
N GLY A 230 -28.50 -20.94 1.85
CA GLY A 230 -27.18 -21.30 2.32
C GLY A 230 -26.08 -21.20 1.27
N ILE A 231 -24.84 -21.21 1.73
CA ILE A 231 -23.65 -21.21 0.89
C ILE A 231 -22.83 -22.46 1.24
N PHE A 232 -22.45 -23.21 0.22
CA PHE A 232 -21.66 -24.42 0.33
C PHE A 232 -20.38 -24.21 -0.46
N VAL A 233 -19.25 -24.29 0.23
CA VAL A 233 -17.92 -24.28 -0.38
C VAL A 233 -17.58 -25.71 -0.79
N ALA A 234 -17.13 -25.88 -2.03
CA ALA A 234 -16.81 -27.19 -2.59
C ALA A 234 -15.76 -27.96 -1.77
N ARG A 235 -15.80 -29.29 -1.89
CA ARG A 235 -14.79 -30.22 -1.38
C ARG A 235 -13.95 -30.70 -2.57
N ASN A 236 -12.65 -30.87 -2.37
CA ASN A 236 -11.71 -31.42 -3.35
C ASN A 236 -11.56 -30.56 -4.62
N THR A 237 -11.27 -29.28 -4.46
CA THR A 237 -10.85 -28.39 -5.56
C THR A 237 -9.43 -27.90 -5.33
N THR A 238 -8.68 -27.65 -6.40
CA THR A 238 -7.31 -27.11 -6.33
C THR A 238 -7.27 -25.58 -6.27
N VAL A 239 -8.39 -24.90 -6.53
CA VAL A 239 -8.48 -23.43 -6.56
C VAL A 239 -8.42 -22.82 -5.16
N LEU A 240 -9.04 -23.49 -4.17
CA LEU A 240 -9.24 -22.94 -2.83
C LEU A 240 -7.95 -23.05 -1.99
N HIS A 241 -7.03 -22.12 -2.20
CA HIS A 241 -5.74 -22.03 -1.52
C HIS A 241 -5.88 -21.43 -0.12
N ILE A 242 -6.52 -20.26 -0.03
CA ILE A 242 -6.81 -19.50 1.19
C ILE A 242 -8.15 -19.94 1.79
N THR A 243 -9.18 -20.12 0.97
CA THR A 243 -10.51 -20.50 1.46
C THR A 243 -10.52 -21.94 1.93
N ARG A 244 -11.09 -22.20 3.11
CA ARG A 244 -11.21 -23.56 3.61
C ARG A 244 -12.33 -24.30 2.91
N GLN A 245 -12.03 -25.51 2.44
CA GLN A 245 -12.98 -26.34 1.71
C GLN A 245 -14.07 -26.94 2.61
N GLY A 246 -15.18 -27.34 1.99
CA GLY A 246 -16.27 -28.08 2.64
C GLY A 246 -17.04 -27.31 3.71
N ARG A 247 -17.02 -25.98 3.65
CA ARG A 247 -17.72 -25.11 4.60
C ARG A 247 -19.17 -24.90 4.21
N LEU A 248 -20.02 -24.81 5.23
CA LEU A 248 -21.44 -24.57 5.09
C LEU A 248 -21.84 -23.37 5.95
N GLN A 249 -22.41 -22.36 5.28
CA GLN A 249 -23.20 -21.32 5.93
C GLN A 249 -24.68 -21.60 5.66
N PRO A 250 -25.46 -22.05 6.65
CA PRO A 250 -26.89 -22.27 6.48
C PRO A 250 -27.68 -20.96 6.49
N GLY A 251 -28.92 -20.96 5.98
CA GLY A 251 -29.88 -19.86 6.08
C GLY A 251 -30.27 -19.20 4.76
N ALA A 252 -31.39 -18.46 4.75
CA ALA A 252 -31.88 -17.81 3.54
C ALA A 252 -30.96 -16.66 3.09
N LEU A 253 -30.69 -16.58 1.78
CA LEU A 253 -29.91 -15.51 1.16
C LEU A 253 -30.87 -14.46 0.61
N GLU A 254 -31.38 -13.59 1.48
CA GLU A 254 -32.50 -12.66 1.21
C GLU A 254 -32.09 -11.30 0.59
N SER A 255 -30.81 -11.13 0.23
CA SER A 255 -30.34 -9.88 -0.41
C SER A 255 -30.85 -9.77 -1.85
N VAL A 256 -31.43 -8.59 -2.16
CA VAL A 256 -32.23 -8.33 -3.37
C VAL A 256 -31.42 -8.44 -4.67
N ASP A 257 -30.10 -8.16 -4.63
CA ASP A 257 -29.27 -8.05 -5.85
C ASP A 257 -28.18 -9.13 -5.98
N CYS A 258 -27.68 -9.69 -4.87
CA CYS A 258 -26.47 -10.51 -4.93
C CYS A 258 -26.68 -12.00 -5.22
N CYS A 259 -27.87 -12.56 -4.95
CA CYS A 259 -28.10 -14.02 -4.95
C CYS A 259 -29.21 -14.48 -5.90
N ARG A 260 -29.66 -13.63 -6.83
CA ARG A 260 -30.73 -13.98 -7.78
C ARG A 260 -30.21 -14.58 -9.07
N ALA A 261 -28.98 -15.08 -9.08
CA ALA A 261 -28.39 -15.72 -10.25
C ALA A 261 -27.46 -16.88 -9.86
N THR A 262 -27.49 -17.94 -10.66
CA THR A 262 -26.61 -19.11 -10.54
C THR A 262 -26.09 -19.52 -11.92
N LEU A 263 -25.04 -20.34 -11.95
CA LEU A 263 -24.46 -20.89 -13.15
C LEU A 263 -24.86 -22.36 -13.30
N VAL A 264 -25.34 -22.71 -14.48
CA VAL A 264 -25.83 -24.04 -14.81
C VAL A 264 -25.17 -24.48 -16.12
N PRO A 265 -24.30 -25.51 -16.11
CA PRO A 265 -23.74 -26.06 -17.34
C PRO A 265 -24.84 -26.55 -18.29
N ALA A 266 -24.57 -26.49 -19.59
CA ALA A 266 -25.40 -27.17 -20.58
C ALA A 266 -25.37 -28.69 -20.35
N SER A 267 -26.45 -29.37 -20.69
CA SER A 267 -26.53 -30.83 -20.54
C SER A 267 -25.45 -31.54 -21.34
N GLY A 268 -24.78 -32.50 -20.71
CA GLY A 268 -23.63 -33.22 -21.26
C GLY A 268 -22.31 -32.44 -21.21
N SER A 269 -22.32 -31.18 -20.76
CA SER A 269 -21.15 -30.32 -20.64
C SER A 269 -20.69 -30.10 -19.19
N GLU A 270 -21.24 -30.84 -18.23
CA GLU A 270 -20.98 -30.68 -16.80
C GLU A 270 -19.50 -30.96 -16.45
N HIS A 271 -18.90 -31.92 -17.13
CA HIS A 271 -17.48 -32.28 -16.98
C HIS A 271 -16.51 -31.16 -17.39
N LEU A 272 -17.00 -30.13 -18.09
CA LEU A 272 -16.21 -28.97 -18.50
C LEU A 272 -16.08 -27.93 -17.39
N PHE A 273 -16.80 -28.05 -16.28
CA PHE A 273 -16.80 -27.04 -15.21
C PHE A 273 -16.65 -27.68 -13.83
N VAL A 274 -15.93 -27.01 -12.93
CA VAL A 274 -15.75 -27.44 -11.54
C VAL A 274 -16.45 -26.45 -10.61
N PRO A 275 -17.48 -26.84 -9.85
CA PRO A 275 -18.14 -25.94 -8.91
C PRO A 275 -17.19 -25.60 -7.74
N LEU A 276 -17.04 -24.32 -7.44
CA LEU A 276 -16.24 -23.82 -6.31
C LEU A 276 -17.12 -23.43 -5.12
N MET A 277 -18.28 -22.85 -5.42
CA MET A 277 -19.28 -22.45 -4.45
C MET A 277 -20.67 -22.67 -5.03
N PHE A 278 -21.60 -23.20 -4.23
CA PHE A 278 -22.96 -23.51 -4.66
C PHE A 278 -23.97 -23.21 -3.55
N THR A 279 -25.25 -23.15 -3.92
CA THR A 279 -26.36 -22.85 -3.03
C THR A 279 -27.54 -23.78 -3.28
N ARG A 280 -28.41 -23.93 -2.28
CA ARG A 280 -29.64 -24.71 -2.40
C ARG A 280 -30.74 -23.85 -3.00
N THR A 281 -31.39 -24.31 -4.05
CA THR A 281 -32.51 -23.61 -4.70
C THR A 281 -33.79 -24.45 -4.64
N VAL A 282 -34.93 -23.77 -4.67
CA VAL A 282 -36.24 -24.40 -4.91
C VAL A 282 -36.69 -24.25 -6.37
N ASP A 283 -36.03 -23.33 -7.10
CA ASP A 283 -36.27 -23.10 -8.51
C ASP A 283 -35.66 -24.21 -9.35
N LYS A 284 -36.49 -24.76 -10.24
CA LYS A 284 -36.00 -25.58 -11.36
C LYS A 284 -35.75 -24.66 -12.55
N PRO A 285 -34.66 -24.88 -13.32
CA PRO A 285 -34.47 -24.18 -14.58
C PRO A 285 -35.73 -24.32 -15.46
N VAL A 286 -36.18 -23.23 -16.06
CA VAL A 286 -37.34 -23.27 -16.98
C VAL A 286 -36.91 -24.01 -18.25
N GLY A 287 -37.44 -25.21 -18.46
CA GLY A 287 -37.17 -26.04 -19.63
C GLY A 287 -37.84 -27.41 -19.58
N LYS A 288 -39.15 -27.46 -19.84
CA LYS A 288 -39.79 -28.66 -20.41
C LYS A 288 -39.75 -28.49 -21.92
N THR A 289 -38.78 -29.13 -22.56
CA THR A 289 -38.78 -29.81 -23.88
C THR A 289 -37.31 -30.00 -24.29
N ASP A 290 -36.92 -31.23 -24.60
CA ASP A 290 -35.65 -31.63 -25.24
C ASP A 290 -34.36 -31.79 -24.42
N LEU A 291 -34.42 -31.78 -23.09
CA LEU A 291 -33.31 -32.28 -22.26
C LEU A 291 -33.50 -33.78 -21.96
N GLY A 292 -33.18 -34.60 -22.96
CA GLY A 292 -33.04 -36.04 -22.81
C GLY A 292 -31.99 -36.38 -21.75
N THR A 293 -32.41 -37.15 -20.76
CA THR A 293 -31.59 -37.85 -19.76
C THR A 293 -30.60 -37.01 -18.94
N SER A 294 -31.08 -36.61 -17.77
CA SER A 294 -30.34 -36.36 -16.52
C SER A 294 -29.37 -35.16 -16.48
N PRO A 295 -29.83 -33.97 -16.06
CA PRO A 295 -28.93 -32.97 -15.50
C PRO A 295 -28.28 -33.57 -14.25
N VAL A 296 -26.95 -33.48 -14.15
CA VAL A 296 -26.22 -33.86 -12.94
C VAL A 296 -26.54 -32.83 -11.85
N TYR A 297 -27.70 -33.01 -11.24
CA TYR A 297 -28.04 -32.45 -9.96
C TYR A 297 -27.23 -33.21 -8.91
N HIS A 298 -26.70 -32.54 -7.88
CA HIS A 298 -26.53 -33.23 -6.61
C HIS A 298 -27.91 -33.44 -5.97
N THR A 299 -28.76 -34.24 -6.59
CA THR A 299 -29.99 -34.75 -5.98
C THR A 299 -29.60 -35.85 -5.00
N VAL A 300 -29.78 -35.59 -3.70
CA VAL A 300 -29.86 -36.67 -2.72
C VAL A 300 -31.28 -37.25 -2.82
N GLU A 301 -31.42 -38.53 -3.18
CA GLU A 301 -32.74 -39.18 -3.24
C GLU A 301 -33.26 -39.58 -1.84
N LYS A 302 -34.47 -39.03 -1.56
CA LYS A 302 -35.68 -39.57 -0.93
C LYS A 302 -35.65 -40.31 0.43
N ASN A 303 -36.37 -39.71 1.38
CA ASN A 303 -37.52 -40.38 2.01
C ASN A 303 -38.83 -39.78 1.46
N ALA A 304 -39.86 -40.62 1.33
CA ALA A 304 -41.08 -40.43 0.49
C ALA A 304 -42.05 -39.28 0.86
N LYS A 305 -41.61 -38.22 1.56
CA LYS A 305 -42.45 -37.07 1.95
C LYS A 305 -41.82 -35.68 1.75
N GLU A 306 -40.62 -35.55 1.18
CA GLU A 306 -39.95 -34.23 1.00
C GLU A 306 -39.66 -33.90 -0.46
N SER A 307 -39.71 -32.61 -0.81
CA SER A 307 -39.48 -32.07 -2.15
C SER A 307 -38.03 -32.29 -2.61
N LEU A 308 -37.82 -32.44 -3.93
CA LEU A 308 -36.48 -32.51 -4.53
C LEU A 308 -35.67 -31.26 -4.13
N THR A 309 -34.55 -31.47 -3.43
CA THR A 309 -33.61 -30.39 -3.13
C THR A 309 -32.66 -30.20 -4.32
N VAL A 310 -32.61 -28.98 -4.88
CA VAL A 310 -31.75 -28.63 -6.02
C VAL A 310 -30.55 -27.82 -5.53
N TYR A 311 -29.37 -28.06 -6.09
CA TYR A 311 -28.17 -27.25 -5.85
C TYR A 311 -27.67 -26.67 -7.18
N GLN A 312 -27.32 -25.39 -7.17
CA GLN A 312 -26.79 -24.68 -8.34
C GLN A 312 -25.56 -23.86 -7.95
N SER A 313 -24.64 -23.70 -8.89
CA SER A 313 -23.35 -23.05 -8.64
C SER A 313 -23.50 -21.54 -8.57
N LEU A 314 -22.82 -20.92 -7.61
CA LEU A 314 -22.62 -19.47 -7.55
C LEU A 314 -21.28 -19.07 -8.18
N VAL A 315 -20.27 -19.94 -8.06
CA VAL A 315 -18.94 -19.77 -8.66
C VAL A 315 -18.48 -21.08 -9.25
N VAL A 316 -17.99 -21.05 -10.49
CA VAL A 316 -17.43 -22.20 -11.19
C VAL A 316 -16.05 -21.87 -11.75
N GLU A 317 -15.17 -22.87 -11.75
CA GLU A 317 -13.96 -22.89 -12.54
C GLU A 317 -14.27 -23.50 -13.91
N ASP A 318 -13.82 -22.82 -14.96
CA ASP A 318 -13.69 -23.32 -16.31
C ASP A 318 -12.19 -23.61 -16.55
N PRO A 319 -11.75 -24.88 -16.51
CA PRO A 319 -10.37 -25.25 -16.79
C PRO A 319 -9.97 -25.07 -18.27
N GLY A 320 -10.84 -24.52 -19.12
CA GLY A 320 -10.56 -24.23 -20.53
C GLY A 320 -10.66 -25.45 -21.44
N LEU A 321 -11.42 -26.48 -21.04
CA LEU A 321 -11.57 -27.70 -21.83
C LEU A 321 -12.38 -27.51 -23.12
N HIS A 322 -13.17 -26.43 -23.20
CA HIS A 322 -13.97 -26.11 -24.38
C HIS A 322 -13.22 -25.29 -25.44
N ASP A 323 -12.46 -24.27 -25.02
CA ASP A 323 -11.84 -23.29 -25.94
C ASP A 323 -10.39 -22.94 -25.59
N GLY A 324 -9.76 -23.65 -24.64
CA GLY A 324 -8.37 -23.44 -24.23
C GLY A 324 -8.16 -22.28 -23.24
N ILE A 325 -9.21 -21.54 -22.86
CA ILE A 325 -9.08 -20.37 -21.99
C ILE A 325 -9.58 -20.73 -20.59
N ARG A 326 -8.73 -20.54 -19.59
CA ARG A 326 -9.07 -20.82 -18.18
C ARG A 326 -9.79 -19.64 -17.56
N ARG A 327 -10.91 -19.92 -16.89
CA ARG A 327 -11.75 -18.89 -16.28
C ARG A 327 -12.22 -19.27 -14.88
N ILE A 328 -12.47 -18.25 -14.06
CA ILE A 328 -13.31 -18.40 -12.87
C ILE A 328 -14.48 -17.42 -13.02
N MET A 329 -15.69 -17.97 -12.99
CA MET A 329 -16.92 -17.26 -13.30
C MET A 329 -17.79 -17.13 -12.05
N PHE A 330 -18.18 -15.89 -11.73
CA PHE A 330 -19.05 -15.52 -10.62
C PHE A 330 -20.44 -15.17 -11.15
N SER A 331 -21.48 -15.83 -10.64
CA SER A 331 -22.88 -15.48 -10.94
C SER A 331 -23.34 -14.20 -10.23
N THR A 332 -22.57 -13.74 -9.25
CA THR A 332 -22.86 -12.63 -8.34
C THR A 332 -21.86 -11.49 -8.55
N SER A 333 -22.17 -10.26 -8.17
CA SER A 333 -21.20 -9.15 -8.20
C SER A 333 -20.03 -9.37 -7.22
N PRO A 334 -18.88 -8.68 -7.39
CA PRO A 334 -17.72 -8.80 -6.48
C PRO A 334 -18.08 -8.50 -5.01
N ASN A 335 -18.97 -7.54 -4.77
CA ASN A 335 -19.46 -7.12 -3.46
C ASN A 335 -20.75 -7.85 -3.02
N GLY A 336 -21.22 -8.83 -3.79
CA GLY A 336 -22.51 -9.46 -3.57
C GLY A 336 -22.56 -10.33 -2.32
N LEU A 337 -21.59 -11.22 -2.17
CA LEU A 337 -21.44 -12.08 -1.00
C LEU A 337 -20.10 -11.82 -0.33
N TRP A 338 -20.06 -11.85 1.01
CA TRP A 338 -18.82 -11.64 1.75
C TRP A 338 -17.70 -12.59 1.28
N ILE A 339 -18.01 -13.88 1.08
CA ILE A 339 -17.02 -14.88 0.68
C ILE A 339 -16.45 -14.65 -0.73
N ASN A 340 -17.09 -13.83 -1.58
CA ASN A 340 -16.61 -13.54 -2.93
C ASN A 340 -15.23 -12.90 -2.91
N LYS A 341 -14.92 -12.06 -1.92
CA LYS A 341 -13.59 -11.46 -1.78
C LYS A 341 -12.50 -12.51 -1.55
N MET A 342 -12.79 -13.54 -0.75
CA MET A 342 -11.87 -14.65 -0.54
C MET A 342 -11.72 -15.51 -1.80
N LEU A 343 -12.82 -15.82 -2.47
CA LEU A 343 -12.79 -16.61 -3.71
C LEU A 343 -12.13 -15.84 -4.87
N LEU A 344 -12.27 -14.52 -4.91
CA LEU A 344 -11.56 -13.66 -5.85
C LEU A 344 -10.05 -13.70 -5.59
N PHE A 345 -9.64 -13.69 -4.32
CA PHE A 345 -8.25 -13.82 -3.93
C PHE A 345 -7.68 -15.19 -4.36
N ASP A 346 -8.41 -16.27 -4.08
CA ASP A 346 -8.06 -17.62 -4.55
C ASP A 346 -7.97 -17.70 -6.08
N ALA A 347 -8.93 -17.07 -6.78
CA ALA A 347 -8.98 -17.06 -8.24
C ALA A 347 -7.76 -16.35 -8.86
N MET A 348 -7.35 -15.21 -8.31
CA MET A 348 -6.16 -14.48 -8.77
C MET A 348 -4.90 -15.34 -8.62
N ILE A 349 -4.73 -16.00 -7.47
CA ILE A 349 -3.56 -16.87 -7.20
C ILE A 349 -3.57 -18.05 -8.18
N HIS A 350 -4.68 -18.77 -8.26
CA HIS A 350 -4.82 -19.98 -9.10
C HIS A 350 -4.60 -19.70 -10.59
N LEU A 351 -5.29 -18.68 -11.14
CA LEU A 351 -5.21 -18.37 -12.56
C LEU A 351 -3.85 -17.79 -12.97
N SER A 352 -3.12 -17.16 -12.04
CA SER A 352 -1.78 -16.62 -12.29
C SER A 352 -0.68 -17.69 -12.41
N ARG A 353 -0.97 -18.96 -12.07
CA ARG A 353 0.01 -20.07 -12.02
C ARG A 353 1.28 -19.75 -11.21
N GLY A 354 1.10 -19.13 -10.04
CA GLY A 354 2.20 -18.82 -9.14
C GLY A 354 2.98 -17.55 -9.48
N ARG A 355 2.49 -16.72 -10.43
CA ARG A 355 2.98 -15.34 -10.64
C ARG A 355 2.45 -14.38 -9.58
N ILE A 356 1.27 -14.66 -9.04
CA ILE A 356 0.62 -13.91 -7.95
C ILE A 356 0.59 -14.80 -6.71
N HIS A 357 1.00 -14.23 -5.57
CA HIS A 357 1.07 -14.90 -4.28
C HIS A 357 0.08 -14.29 -3.28
N ALA A 358 -0.40 -15.07 -2.31
CA ALA A 358 -1.23 -14.59 -1.20
C ALA A 358 -0.49 -13.62 -0.26
N SER A 359 0.83 -13.62 -0.31
CA SER A 359 1.73 -12.74 0.41
C SER A 359 3.02 -12.60 -0.41
N PRO A 360 3.62 -11.40 -0.52
CA PRO A 360 4.87 -11.24 -1.27
C PRO A 360 5.92 -12.26 -0.80
N PRO A 361 6.57 -13.01 -1.71
CA PRO A 361 7.49 -14.08 -1.31
C PRO A 361 8.73 -13.51 -0.62
N VAL A 362 9.30 -14.28 0.31
CA VAL A 362 10.54 -13.90 1.00
C VAL A 362 11.72 -14.47 0.22
N ASN A 363 12.34 -13.66 -0.64
CA ASN A 363 13.52 -14.04 -1.43
C ASN A 363 14.83 -13.85 -0.65
N ILE A 364 14.98 -14.48 0.51
CA ILE A 364 16.20 -14.35 1.33
C ILE A 364 16.64 -15.73 1.84
N PRO A 365 17.95 -16.06 1.80
CA PRO A 365 18.48 -17.16 2.58
C PRO A 365 18.28 -16.84 4.06
N PHE A 366 17.27 -17.47 4.66
CA PHE A 366 16.86 -17.25 6.05
C PHE A 366 18.09 -17.20 6.96
N ASN A 367 18.27 -16.12 7.74
CA ASN A 367 19.30 -16.13 8.77
C ASN A 367 18.96 -17.23 9.80
N LYS A 368 19.95 -17.61 10.62
CA LYS A 368 19.80 -18.67 11.63
C LYS A 368 18.60 -18.46 12.58
N ALA A 369 18.28 -17.22 12.97
CA ALA A 369 17.12 -16.90 13.80
C ALA A 369 15.76 -17.15 13.12
N TYR A 370 15.62 -16.86 11.81
CA TYR A 370 14.41 -17.26 11.07
C TYR A 370 14.38 -18.77 10.85
N GLN A 371 15.53 -19.42 10.65
CA GLN A 371 15.61 -20.88 10.56
C GLN A 371 15.17 -21.54 11.88
N ASP A 372 15.58 -21.01 13.03
CA ASP A 372 15.18 -21.51 14.35
C ASP A 372 13.67 -21.28 14.63
N LEU A 373 13.11 -20.13 14.22
CA LEU A 373 11.67 -19.85 14.28
C LEU A 373 10.85 -20.71 13.31
N SER A 374 11.32 -20.89 12.07
CA SER A 374 10.64 -21.72 11.07
C SER A 374 10.75 -23.22 11.37
N GLN A 375 11.85 -23.68 11.97
CA GLN A 375 12.01 -25.05 12.46
C GLN A 375 11.14 -25.30 13.70
N SER A 376 11.13 -24.38 14.68
CA SER A 376 10.28 -24.51 15.88
C SER A 376 8.78 -24.47 15.55
N PHE A 377 8.39 -23.86 14.43
CA PHE A 377 7.00 -23.76 14.00
C PHE A 377 6.62 -24.62 12.78
N SER A 378 7.49 -25.51 12.30
CA SER A 378 7.25 -26.36 11.11
C SER A 378 6.83 -25.57 9.85
N LEU A 379 7.44 -24.41 9.63
CA LEU A 379 7.20 -23.48 8.52
C LEU A 379 8.18 -23.70 7.33
N THR A 380 8.78 -24.88 7.22
CA THR A 380 9.93 -25.16 6.33
C THR A 380 9.59 -25.29 4.83
N ASN A 381 8.32 -25.24 4.44
CA ASN A 381 7.90 -25.32 3.04
C ASN A 381 7.58 -23.92 2.47
N PRO A 382 8.22 -23.44 1.38
CA PRO A 382 7.91 -22.16 0.75
C PRO A 382 6.44 -21.98 0.37
N ALA A 383 5.76 -23.03 -0.09
CA ALA A 383 4.32 -23.00 -0.38
C ALA A 383 3.47 -22.83 0.88
N SER A 384 4.01 -23.16 2.06
CA SER A 384 3.35 -22.93 3.35
C SER A 384 3.53 -21.51 3.88
N ALA A 385 4.56 -20.79 3.43
CA ALA A 385 4.85 -19.41 3.85
C ALA A 385 3.86 -18.38 3.29
N ASP A 386 3.18 -18.71 2.19
CA ASP A 386 2.17 -17.85 1.54
C ASP A 386 0.89 -17.70 2.37
N LEU A 387 0.56 -18.74 3.15
CA LEU A 387 -0.61 -18.80 4.03
C LEU A 387 -0.34 -18.34 5.47
N VAL A 388 0.89 -17.95 5.80
CA VAL A 388 1.22 -17.47 7.15
C VAL A 388 0.77 -16.02 7.30
N ARG A 389 0.14 -15.71 8.43
CA ARG A 389 -0.14 -14.35 8.88
C ARG A 389 0.53 -14.13 10.24
N TRP A 390 1.46 -13.19 10.26
CA TRP A 390 2.16 -12.79 11.47
C TRP A 390 1.34 -11.74 12.19
N LEU A 391 1.09 -11.94 13.49
CA LEU A 391 0.29 -11.01 14.27
C LEU A 391 0.89 -10.71 15.64
N LEU A 392 0.71 -9.47 16.06
CA LEU A 392 1.02 -8.96 17.39
C LEU A 392 -0.18 -8.16 17.89
N ILE A 393 -0.49 -8.29 19.18
CA ILE A 393 -1.46 -7.42 19.85
C ILE A 393 -0.70 -6.63 20.91
N ASP A 394 -0.53 -5.35 20.62
CA ASP A 394 0.05 -4.39 21.54
C ASP A 394 -1.05 -3.80 22.41
N VAL A 395 -0.85 -3.85 23.72
CA VAL A 395 -1.72 -3.26 24.74
C VAL A 395 -1.02 -2.02 25.28
N ASP A 396 -1.42 -0.86 24.76
CA ASP A 396 -0.92 0.44 25.22
C ASP A 396 -1.54 0.77 26.59
N ASP A 397 -1.06 1.83 27.23
CA ASP A 397 -1.64 2.38 28.46
C ASP A 397 -1.61 1.44 29.67
N VAL A 398 -0.66 0.51 29.74
CA VAL A 398 -0.52 -0.36 30.93
C VAL A 398 -0.16 0.48 32.14
N PHE A 399 -0.96 0.31 33.21
CA PHE A 399 -1.04 1.11 34.44
C PHE A 399 -1.74 2.46 34.33
N LEU A 400 -2.04 2.96 33.13
CA LEU A 400 -2.74 4.23 32.97
C LEU A 400 -4.18 4.12 33.48
N ARG A 401 -4.61 5.11 34.27
CA ARG A 401 -5.99 5.24 34.71
C ARG A 401 -6.84 5.90 33.62
N GLY A 402 -7.47 5.09 32.77
CA GLY A 402 -8.57 5.55 31.92
C GLY A 402 -9.93 5.34 32.58
N SER A 403 -10.92 6.18 32.31
CA SER A 403 -12.33 5.78 32.22
C SER A 403 -13.16 5.33 33.45
N GLY A 404 -12.70 5.52 34.70
CA GLY A 404 -13.56 5.35 35.89
C GLY A 404 -13.94 3.89 36.25
N VAL A 405 -13.62 2.92 35.40
CA VAL A 405 -13.75 1.48 35.70
C VAL A 405 -12.42 0.94 36.23
N THR A 406 -12.45 0.25 37.37
CA THR A 406 -11.27 -0.34 38.00
C THR A 406 -10.70 -1.49 37.19
N PHE A 407 -9.37 -1.55 37.06
CA PHE A 407 -8.68 -2.74 36.53
C PHE A 407 -8.48 -3.77 37.66
N THR A 408 -9.23 -4.87 37.62
CA THR A 408 -9.30 -5.82 38.75
C THR A 408 -8.32 -6.99 38.60
N LYS A 409 -8.08 -7.71 39.70
CA LYS A 409 -7.35 -9.00 39.68
C LYS A 409 -7.96 -10.01 38.70
N GLN A 410 -9.28 -10.01 38.53
CA GLN A 410 -9.96 -10.89 37.58
C GLN A 410 -9.63 -10.50 36.13
N ASP A 411 -9.49 -9.22 35.83
CA ASP A 411 -9.16 -8.73 34.50
C ASP A 411 -7.72 -9.11 34.13
N ALA A 412 -6.78 -8.92 35.06
CA ALA A 412 -5.39 -9.39 34.92
C ALA A 412 -5.30 -10.91 34.69
N THR A 413 -6.06 -11.68 35.47
CA THR A 413 -6.09 -13.15 35.35
C THR A 413 -6.73 -13.59 34.04
N ALA A 414 -7.77 -12.90 33.57
CA ALA A 414 -8.40 -13.20 32.29
C ALA A 414 -7.48 -12.89 31.10
N LEU A 415 -6.73 -11.79 31.15
CA LEU A 415 -5.74 -11.46 30.13
C LEU A 415 -4.67 -12.57 30.00
N HIS A 416 -4.12 -13.01 31.13
CA HIS A 416 -3.14 -14.10 31.19
C HIS A 416 -3.72 -15.46 30.73
N ALA A 417 -4.91 -15.82 31.20
CA ALA A 417 -5.56 -17.06 30.79
C ALA A 417 -5.89 -17.08 29.30
N THR A 418 -6.33 -15.94 28.75
CA THR A 418 -6.67 -15.83 27.32
C THR A 418 -5.44 -15.99 26.43
N GLN A 419 -4.28 -15.51 26.85
CA GLN A 419 -3.03 -15.76 26.14
C GLN A 419 -2.77 -17.26 25.95
N SER A 420 -2.97 -18.05 27.00
CA SER A 420 -2.81 -19.52 26.94
C SER A 420 -3.89 -20.15 26.05
N HIS A 421 -5.12 -19.64 26.11
CA HIS A 421 -6.20 -20.09 25.22
C HIS A 421 -5.88 -19.82 23.75
N TRP A 422 -5.44 -18.61 23.42
CA TRP A 422 -5.19 -18.20 22.04
C TRP A 422 -3.99 -18.87 21.39
N ARG A 423 -3.07 -19.47 22.15
CA ARG A 423 -2.00 -20.33 21.60
C ARG A 423 -2.50 -21.52 20.78
N HIS A 424 -3.77 -21.93 20.97
CA HIS A 424 -4.40 -22.97 20.16
C HIS A 424 -4.80 -22.51 18.76
N TYR A 425 -4.99 -21.20 18.56
CA TYR A 425 -5.34 -20.60 17.28
C TYR A 425 -4.17 -19.87 16.63
N VAL A 426 -3.31 -19.26 17.45
CA VAL A 426 -2.18 -18.44 17.05
C VAL A 426 -0.91 -19.00 17.69
N GLN A 427 -0.07 -19.62 16.87
CA GLN A 427 1.14 -20.26 17.37
C GLN A 427 2.10 -19.23 17.99
N GLY A 428 2.64 -19.55 19.17
CA GLY A 428 3.57 -18.66 19.88
C GLY A 428 2.95 -17.41 20.49
N PHE A 429 1.61 -17.30 20.55
CA PHE A 429 0.94 -16.07 20.99
C PHE A 429 1.38 -15.58 22.38
N ARG A 430 1.69 -14.28 22.42
CA ARG A 430 2.02 -13.51 23.61
C ARG A 430 1.57 -12.06 23.44
N PHE A 431 0.93 -11.48 24.45
CA PHE A 431 0.62 -10.06 24.47
C PHE A 431 1.89 -9.24 24.68
N ASN A 432 1.92 -8.05 24.08
CA ASN A 432 2.99 -7.08 24.24
C ASN A 432 2.43 -5.86 24.96
N LEU A 433 3.01 -5.49 26.11
CA LEU A 433 2.44 -4.54 27.06
C LEU A 433 3.26 -3.24 27.10
N GLY A 434 2.63 -2.13 26.72
CA GLY A 434 3.20 -0.79 26.74
C GLY A 434 2.92 -0.10 28.07
N PHE A 435 3.94 0.09 28.90
CA PHE A 435 3.75 0.53 30.28
C PHE A 435 4.16 1.98 30.53
N CYS A 436 3.43 2.62 31.44
CA CYS A 436 3.72 3.95 31.96
C CYS A 436 3.90 3.87 33.49
N GLY A 437 5.14 3.73 33.95
CA GLY A 437 5.46 3.42 35.36
C GLY A 437 4.94 4.43 36.38
N GLN A 438 4.77 5.71 36.01
CA GLN A 438 4.27 6.74 36.92
C GLN A 438 2.88 6.39 37.49
N PHE A 439 2.04 5.78 36.66
CA PHE A 439 0.68 5.47 37.04
C PHE A 439 0.59 4.20 37.89
N PHE A 440 1.59 3.32 37.80
CA PHE A 440 1.75 2.26 38.80
C PHE A 440 2.02 2.89 40.15
N GLU A 441 3.03 3.75 40.30
CA GLU A 441 3.35 4.38 41.60
C GLU A 441 2.14 5.09 42.23
N ARG A 442 1.35 5.78 41.39
CA ARG A 442 0.18 6.55 41.82
C ARG A 442 -1.13 5.77 41.87
N ALA A 443 -1.13 4.46 41.64
CA ALA A 443 -2.38 3.68 41.61
C ALA A 443 -3.08 3.68 42.97
N ASN A 444 -4.41 3.88 42.93
CA ASN A 444 -5.26 3.84 44.11
C ASN A 444 -5.44 2.40 44.64
N SER A 445 -6.08 2.25 45.80
CA SER A 445 -6.35 0.95 46.43
C SER A 445 -7.20 -0.01 45.60
N MET A 446 -7.97 0.49 44.63
CA MET A 446 -8.85 -0.32 43.78
C MET A 446 -8.11 -0.91 42.57
N ASP A 447 -7.27 -0.12 41.90
CA ASP A 447 -6.51 -0.54 40.71
C ASP A 447 -5.24 -1.32 41.07
N ARG A 448 -4.63 -1.02 42.24
CA ARG A 448 -3.40 -1.63 42.75
C ARG A 448 -3.39 -3.16 42.64
N PRO A 449 -4.43 -3.90 43.11
CA PRO A 449 -4.40 -5.35 43.09
C PRO A 449 -4.38 -5.93 41.67
N GLY A 450 -5.01 -5.26 40.70
CA GLY A 450 -4.97 -5.66 39.30
C GLY A 450 -3.59 -5.47 38.70
N TYR A 451 -2.95 -4.32 38.95
CA TYR A 451 -1.61 -4.02 38.46
C TYR A 451 -0.54 -4.93 39.05
N GLU A 452 -0.59 -5.19 40.36
CA GLU A 452 0.30 -6.16 41.03
C GLU A 452 0.11 -7.57 40.48
N THR A 453 -1.13 -7.95 40.16
CA THR A 453 -1.42 -9.24 39.53
C THR A 453 -0.81 -9.35 38.13
N ILE A 454 -0.83 -8.28 37.32
CA ILE A 454 -0.11 -8.27 36.04
C ILE A 454 1.40 -8.41 36.26
N LEU A 455 1.99 -7.66 37.21
CA LEU A 455 3.42 -7.75 37.50
C LEU A 455 3.83 -9.14 38.01
N LYS A 456 2.95 -9.87 38.68
CA LYS A 456 3.19 -11.27 39.04
C LYS A 456 3.43 -12.15 37.80
N TYR A 457 2.75 -11.86 36.69
CA TYR A 457 2.88 -12.58 35.42
C TYR A 457 3.82 -11.90 34.41
N ARG A 458 4.65 -10.93 34.84
CA ARG A 458 5.49 -10.12 33.93
C ARG A 458 6.37 -10.95 32.97
N ASN A 459 6.88 -12.10 33.42
CA ASN A 459 7.72 -12.98 32.60
C ASN A 459 6.95 -13.74 31.51
N ASP A 460 5.62 -13.69 31.52
CA ASP A 460 4.75 -14.33 30.54
C ASP A 460 4.27 -13.36 29.44
N PHE A 461 4.56 -12.05 29.56
CA PHE A 461 4.21 -11.00 28.60
C PHE A 461 5.45 -10.33 28.00
N TRP A 462 5.40 -9.90 26.74
CA TRP A 462 6.40 -8.98 26.23
C TRP A 462 6.08 -7.58 26.73
N TRP A 463 7.09 -6.73 26.83
CA TRP A 463 6.95 -5.38 27.36
C TRP A 463 7.73 -4.39 26.50
N PHE A 464 7.16 -3.20 26.34
CA PHE A 464 7.78 -2.10 25.63
C PHE A 464 7.57 -0.77 26.35
N ASP A 465 8.46 0.18 26.08
CA ASP A 465 8.35 1.53 26.61
C ASP A 465 7.18 2.28 25.99
N HIS A 466 6.34 2.86 26.85
CA HIS A 466 5.26 3.76 26.46
C HIS A 466 5.34 5.11 27.19
N LEU A 467 6.59 5.52 27.52
CA LEU A 467 6.96 6.72 28.26
C LEU A 467 6.40 6.78 29.70
N TRP A 468 7.21 7.32 30.62
CA TRP A 468 6.92 7.33 32.06
C TRP A 468 5.52 7.86 32.43
N ASN A 469 5.08 8.96 31.82
CA ASN A 469 3.88 9.71 32.18
C ASN A 469 2.89 9.87 31.01
N HIS A 470 3.07 9.12 29.92
CA HIS A 470 2.19 9.16 28.74
C HIS A 470 2.10 10.55 28.06
N LEU A 471 3.11 11.42 28.19
CA LEU A 471 3.16 12.69 27.46
C LEU A 471 3.51 12.48 25.98
N GLN A 472 2.95 13.33 25.12
CA GLN A 472 3.17 13.26 23.67
C GLN A 472 4.54 13.82 23.30
N PRO A 473 5.42 13.05 22.59
CA PRO A 473 6.79 13.49 22.32
C PRO A 473 6.94 14.81 21.58
N HIS A 474 6.04 15.14 20.64
CA HIS A 474 6.11 16.42 19.90
C HIS A 474 5.98 17.68 20.78
N LYS A 475 5.55 17.55 22.04
CA LYS A 475 5.40 18.64 23.01
C LYS A 475 6.60 18.77 23.95
N LEU A 476 7.60 17.90 23.81
CA LEU A 476 8.70 17.77 24.76
C LEU A 476 10.01 18.16 24.08
N ASN A 477 10.87 18.86 24.82
CA ASN A 477 12.25 19.04 24.39
C ASN A 477 13.06 17.74 24.64
N PHE A 478 14.21 17.65 23.97
CA PHE A 478 15.09 16.49 24.03
C PHE A 478 15.47 16.07 25.47
N SER A 479 15.82 17.02 26.35
CA SER A 479 16.21 16.72 27.74
C SER A 479 15.08 16.08 28.54
N THR A 480 13.87 16.62 28.41
CA THR A 480 12.69 16.11 29.12
C THR A 480 12.33 14.71 28.62
N LEU A 481 12.44 14.49 27.31
CA LEU A 481 12.17 13.20 26.70
C LEU A 481 13.13 12.12 27.22
N MET A 482 14.44 12.42 27.26
CA MET A 482 15.47 11.54 27.83
C MET A 482 15.16 11.20 29.30
N ASP A 483 14.87 12.21 30.12
CA ASP A 483 14.58 12.02 31.55
C ASP A 483 13.36 11.10 31.79
N LEU A 484 12.30 11.30 31.02
CA LEU A 484 11.08 10.48 31.11
C LEU A 484 11.35 9.04 30.68
N MET A 485 12.12 8.81 29.61
CA MET A 485 12.49 7.46 29.18
C MET A 485 13.38 6.77 30.24
N HIS A 486 14.36 7.46 30.81
CA HIS A 486 15.21 6.92 31.87
C HIS A 486 14.42 6.55 33.13
N ARG A 487 13.43 7.35 33.53
CA ARG A 487 12.55 7.02 34.67
C ARG A 487 11.74 5.74 34.39
N ASN A 488 11.19 5.59 33.18
CA ASN A 488 10.42 4.40 32.83
C ASN A 488 11.31 3.15 32.75
N LYS A 489 12.53 3.30 32.23
CA LYS A 489 13.55 2.23 32.24
C LYS A 489 13.93 1.82 33.66
N HIS A 490 14.19 2.79 34.54
CA HIS A 490 14.50 2.53 35.94
C HIS A 490 13.37 1.81 36.67
N PHE A 491 12.12 2.20 36.41
CA PHE A 491 10.95 1.49 36.93
C PHE A 491 10.91 0.03 36.49
N ALA A 492 11.18 -0.26 35.22
CA ALA A 492 11.26 -1.63 34.73
C ALA A 492 12.36 -2.44 35.43
N GLU A 493 13.52 -1.84 35.69
CA GLU A 493 14.63 -2.47 36.43
C GLU A 493 14.22 -2.80 37.88
N VAL A 494 13.65 -1.82 38.60
CA VAL A 494 13.21 -1.99 40.01
C VAL A 494 12.15 -3.09 40.13
N HIS A 495 11.22 -3.17 39.17
CA HIS A 495 10.15 -4.17 39.18
C HIS A 495 10.49 -5.48 38.45
N ASN A 496 11.73 -5.64 37.96
CA ASN A 496 12.19 -6.79 37.19
C ASN A 496 11.28 -7.11 35.99
N ILE A 497 10.87 -6.09 35.24
CA ILE A 497 10.07 -6.22 34.02
C ILE A 497 11.01 -6.51 32.84
N PRO A 498 10.82 -7.61 32.09
CA PRO A 498 11.68 -7.97 30.96
C PRO A 498 11.32 -7.15 29.71
N VAL A 499 11.64 -5.85 29.72
CA VAL A 499 11.36 -4.92 28.62
C VAL A 499 12.31 -5.15 27.45
N SER A 500 11.77 -5.16 26.24
CA SER A 500 12.57 -5.19 25.01
C SER A 500 13.23 -3.83 24.78
N SER A 501 14.56 -3.79 24.71
CA SER A 501 15.33 -2.62 24.27
C SER A 501 14.97 -2.19 22.84
N ASP A 502 14.54 -3.16 22.02
CA ASP A 502 14.53 -3.01 20.58
C ASP A 502 13.18 -2.50 20.03
N TYR A 503 12.15 -2.37 20.88
CA TYR A 503 10.79 -1.93 20.51
C TYR A 503 10.16 -1.01 21.56
N ALA A 504 9.54 0.07 21.09
CA ALA A 504 8.85 1.08 21.89
C ALA A 504 7.77 1.72 21.01
N VAL A 505 6.73 2.27 21.64
CA VAL A 505 5.68 3.02 20.94
C VAL A 505 5.51 4.35 21.66
N ALA A 506 5.58 5.45 20.92
CA ALA A 506 5.33 6.78 21.47
C ALA A 506 3.85 6.93 21.90
N PRO A 507 3.56 7.59 23.03
CA PRO A 507 2.20 7.99 23.39
C PRO A 507 1.50 8.71 22.24
N HIS A 508 0.27 8.27 21.92
CA HIS A 508 -0.50 8.75 20.77
C HIS A 508 0.19 8.61 19.39
N HIS A 509 1.25 7.81 19.28
CA HIS A 509 2.14 7.70 18.11
C HIS A 509 2.76 9.02 17.64
N SER A 510 2.78 10.03 18.50
CA SER A 510 3.29 11.34 18.17
C SER A 510 4.82 11.30 17.96
N GLY A 511 5.29 12.05 16.97
CA GLY A 511 6.70 12.19 16.65
C GLY A 511 7.29 11.03 15.84
N VAL A 512 6.54 9.93 15.67
CA VAL A 512 6.93 8.82 14.77
C VAL A 512 6.70 9.23 13.32
N TYR A 513 5.49 9.74 13.03
CA TYR A 513 5.14 10.43 11.79
C TYR A 513 4.03 11.46 12.09
N PRO A 514 4.15 12.73 11.64
CA PRO A 514 5.36 13.34 11.10
C PRO A 514 6.56 13.20 12.04
N ILE A 515 7.76 13.08 11.47
CA ILE A 515 8.97 12.74 12.23
C ILE A 515 9.40 13.92 13.10
N VAL A 516 9.63 13.62 14.39
CA VAL A 516 10.39 14.46 15.33
C VAL A 516 11.75 13.79 15.57
N PRO A 517 12.87 14.30 15.02
CA PRO A 517 14.17 13.64 15.10
C PRO A 517 14.65 13.37 16.54
N ASP A 518 14.35 14.28 17.47
CA ASP A 518 14.70 14.15 18.88
C ASP A 518 14.11 12.89 19.53
N LEU A 519 12.95 12.41 19.07
CA LEU A 519 12.35 11.17 19.55
C LEU A 519 13.19 9.95 19.18
N TYR A 520 13.60 9.86 17.91
CA TYR A 520 14.42 8.76 17.42
C TYR A 520 15.81 8.77 18.07
N GLU A 521 16.38 9.96 18.30
CA GLU A 521 17.64 10.12 19.01
C GLU A 521 17.53 9.66 20.47
N ALA A 522 16.49 10.06 21.19
CA ALA A 522 16.28 9.67 22.57
C ALA A 522 16.06 8.16 22.72
N TRP A 523 15.24 7.58 21.84
CA TRP A 523 15.05 6.13 21.76
C TRP A 523 16.35 5.37 21.52
N ARG A 524 17.19 5.85 20.59
CA ARG A 524 18.51 5.26 20.34
C ARG A 524 19.39 5.31 21.57
N ARG A 525 19.44 6.43 22.30
CA ARG A 525 20.32 6.60 23.47
C ARG A 525 19.86 5.83 24.70
N VAL A 526 18.56 5.80 24.98
CA VAL A 526 18.04 5.19 26.23
C VAL A 526 17.77 3.69 26.05
N TRP A 527 17.18 3.33 24.92
CA TRP A 527 16.70 1.98 24.66
C TRP A 527 17.53 1.22 23.62
N ASN A 528 18.37 1.89 22.80
CA ASN A 528 19.02 1.27 21.64
C ASN A 528 17.99 0.67 20.66
N LEU A 529 16.94 1.45 20.41
CA LEU A 529 15.77 1.02 19.65
C LEU A 529 16.10 0.66 18.19
N SER A 530 15.56 -0.45 17.69
CA SER A 530 15.69 -0.86 16.28
C SER A 530 14.37 -0.87 15.50
N CYS A 531 13.22 -0.91 16.18
CA CYS A 531 11.92 -0.87 15.54
C CYS A 531 10.84 -0.20 16.39
N THR A 532 9.80 0.31 15.73
CA THR A 532 8.60 0.90 16.35
C THR A 532 7.40 0.69 15.42
N SER A 533 6.22 1.17 15.79
CA SER A 533 5.03 1.11 14.95
C SER A 533 4.18 2.37 15.04
N THR A 534 3.43 2.65 13.96
CA THR A 534 2.52 3.82 13.90
C THR A 534 1.25 3.52 13.14
N VAL A 535 0.15 4.14 13.57
CA VAL A 535 -1.13 4.18 12.84
C VAL A 535 -1.26 5.41 11.93
N HIS A 536 -0.30 6.35 11.99
CA HIS A 536 -0.41 7.67 11.35
C HIS A 536 0.20 7.77 9.96
N TYR A 537 1.01 6.79 9.52
CA TYR A 537 1.76 6.91 8.27
C TYR A 537 1.07 6.23 7.07
N PRO A 538 0.97 6.90 5.90
CA PRO A 538 1.20 8.34 5.69
C PRO A 538 0.03 9.20 6.17
N HIS A 539 -1.14 8.61 6.44
CA HIS A 539 -2.29 9.28 7.03
C HIS A 539 -3.04 8.33 7.96
N LEU A 540 -3.70 8.89 8.97
CA LEU A 540 -4.59 8.14 9.86
C LEU A 540 -5.82 7.69 9.07
N LEU A 541 -5.86 6.42 8.67
CA LEU A 541 -6.97 5.74 7.97
C LEU A 541 -7.11 6.09 6.48
N THR A 542 -6.28 5.47 5.63
CA THR A 542 -6.68 5.27 4.22
C THR A 542 -7.01 3.81 3.96
N SER A 543 -7.87 3.57 2.97
CA SER A 543 -8.35 2.25 2.56
C SER A 543 -7.32 1.44 1.75
N ARG A 544 -6.07 1.93 1.64
CA ARG A 544 -4.96 1.29 0.92
C ARG A 544 -3.94 0.72 1.91
N PRO A 545 -3.25 -0.38 1.57
CA PRO A 545 -2.18 -0.90 2.42
C PRO A 545 -1.08 0.15 2.59
N HIS A 546 -0.69 0.36 3.83
CA HIS A 546 0.41 1.25 4.17
C HIS A 546 1.70 0.44 4.28
N LEU A 547 2.71 0.83 3.50
CA LEU A 547 4.06 0.35 3.74
C LEU A 547 4.65 1.12 4.92
N GLY A 548 5.39 0.43 5.77
CA GLY A 548 6.26 1.04 6.75
C GLY A 548 7.41 1.78 6.07
N PHE A 549 8.27 2.38 6.88
CA PHE A 549 9.46 3.10 6.42
C PHE A 549 10.60 2.88 7.41
N ARG A 550 11.81 3.28 7.02
CA ARG A 550 12.98 3.26 7.91
C ARG A 550 13.51 4.68 8.10
N TYR A 551 13.77 5.05 9.34
CA TYR A 551 14.35 6.34 9.69
C TYR A 551 15.34 6.21 10.84
N SER A 552 16.53 6.80 10.71
CA SER A 552 17.60 6.74 11.72
C SER A 552 17.87 5.30 12.21
N ASP A 553 17.94 4.35 11.27
CA ASP A 553 18.07 2.91 11.50
C ASP A 553 16.94 2.21 12.29
N VAL A 554 15.85 2.92 12.59
CA VAL A 554 14.63 2.36 13.18
C VAL A 554 13.65 1.97 12.09
N GLN A 555 13.27 0.69 12.04
CA GLN A 555 12.18 0.21 11.18
C GLN A 555 10.83 0.56 11.80
N VAL A 556 10.02 1.35 11.10
CA VAL A 556 8.66 1.70 11.48
C VAL A 556 7.68 0.77 10.76
N LEU A 557 6.87 0.05 11.53
CA LEU A 557 5.84 -0.84 11.00
C LEU A 557 4.46 -0.17 10.97
N PRO A 558 3.62 -0.48 9.97
CA PRO A 558 2.23 -0.05 9.96
C PRO A 558 1.45 -0.80 11.05
N ARG A 559 0.74 -0.06 11.89
CA ARG A 559 -0.11 -0.60 12.97
C ARG A 559 -1.58 -0.50 12.57
N GLN A 560 -2.36 -1.55 12.83
CA GLN A 560 -3.77 -1.66 12.46
C GLN A 560 -4.69 -1.35 13.65
N THR A 561 -5.83 -0.74 13.36
CA THR A 561 -6.90 -0.55 14.34
C THR A 561 -7.83 -1.78 14.36
N CYS A 562 -8.42 -2.07 15.51
CA CYS A 562 -9.40 -3.15 15.67
C CYS A 562 -10.84 -2.63 15.89
N ALA A 563 -11.08 -1.34 15.60
CA ALA A 563 -12.31 -0.58 15.85
C ALA A 563 -12.75 -0.45 17.34
N ILE A 564 -12.11 -1.16 18.27
CA ILE A 564 -12.29 -0.97 19.71
C ILE A 564 -11.29 0.08 20.20
N TYR A 565 -11.74 1.34 20.28
CA TYR A 565 -10.93 2.45 20.80
C TYR A 565 -10.88 2.45 22.34
N SER A 566 -9.92 3.18 22.90
CA SER A 566 -9.66 3.24 24.35
C SER A 566 -10.87 3.68 25.20
N ARG A 567 -11.83 4.40 24.61
CA ARG A 567 -13.06 4.84 25.28
C ARG A 567 -14.12 3.76 25.48
N PHE A 568 -14.03 2.63 24.78
CA PHE A 568 -15.05 1.56 24.86
C PHE A 568 -14.64 0.49 25.88
N ILE A 569 -15.38 0.40 26.99
CA ILE A 569 -15.09 -0.56 28.08
C ILE A 569 -16.23 -1.57 28.23
N ARG A 570 -17.48 -1.12 28.13
CA ARG A 570 -18.66 -1.97 28.14
C ARG A 570 -19.26 -2.07 26.74
N LEU A 571 -19.97 -3.15 26.47
CA LEU A 571 -20.61 -3.38 25.17
C LEU A 571 -21.62 -2.27 24.83
N GLU A 572 -22.29 -1.73 25.83
CA GLU A 572 -23.22 -0.60 25.70
C GLU A 572 -22.53 0.70 25.27
N ASP A 573 -21.23 0.87 25.57
CA ASP A 573 -20.46 2.04 25.15
C ASP A 573 -20.04 1.92 23.66
N PHE A 574 -20.14 0.73 23.07
CA PHE A 574 -19.70 0.45 21.70
C PHE A 574 -20.78 0.79 20.68
N PRO A 575 -20.54 1.71 19.72
CA PRO A 575 -21.53 2.09 18.72
C PRO A 575 -22.01 0.89 17.90
N GLY A 576 -23.31 0.62 17.93
CA GLY A 576 -23.95 -0.53 17.27
C GLY A 576 -23.86 -1.84 18.06
N GLY A 577 -23.30 -1.85 19.27
CA GLY A 577 -23.31 -2.98 20.20
C GLY A 577 -22.73 -4.28 19.64
N GLU A 578 -23.29 -5.43 20.05
CA GLU A 578 -22.82 -6.75 19.60
C GLU A 578 -22.96 -6.92 18.08
N ALA A 579 -24.02 -6.36 17.48
CA ALA A 579 -24.26 -6.46 16.04
C ALA A 579 -23.06 -5.91 15.25
N ARG A 580 -22.55 -4.73 15.64
CA ARG A 580 -21.38 -4.13 14.99
C ARG A 580 -20.09 -4.93 15.22
N LEU A 581 -19.89 -5.54 16.39
CA LEU A 581 -18.73 -6.42 16.62
C LEU A 581 -18.77 -7.65 15.72
N ARG A 582 -19.96 -8.23 15.52
CA ARG A 582 -20.17 -9.37 14.60
C ARG A 582 -19.88 -8.97 13.16
N GLU A 583 -20.29 -7.77 12.75
CA GLU A 583 -20.01 -7.21 11.42
C GLU A 583 -18.52 -7.03 11.15
N LEU A 584 -17.70 -6.74 12.17
CA LEU A 584 -16.25 -6.61 11.99
C LEU A 584 -15.57 -7.96 11.76
N VAL A 585 -16.08 -9.02 12.41
CA VAL A 585 -15.46 -10.34 12.43
C VAL A 585 -15.93 -11.24 11.28
N PHE A 586 -17.23 -11.33 11.05
CA PHE A 586 -17.79 -12.34 10.15
C PHE A 586 -17.92 -11.78 8.74
N GLY A 587 -16.85 -11.95 7.95
CA GLY A 587 -16.75 -11.35 6.61
C GLY A 587 -16.61 -9.83 6.64
N GLY A 588 -16.10 -9.29 7.75
CA GLY A 588 -15.95 -7.87 8.03
C GLY A 588 -14.56 -7.30 7.86
N SER A 589 -14.42 -6.00 8.13
CA SER A 589 -13.14 -5.29 7.97
C SER A 589 -12.00 -5.87 8.82
N LEU A 590 -12.25 -6.26 10.08
CA LEU A 590 -11.21 -6.84 10.93
C LEU A 590 -10.75 -8.22 10.41
N PHE A 591 -11.67 -9.02 9.87
CA PHE A 591 -11.32 -10.27 9.20
C PHE A 591 -10.49 -10.03 7.94
N TYR A 592 -10.89 -9.07 7.10
CA TYR A 592 -10.12 -8.73 5.90
C TYR A 592 -8.74 -8.17 6.22
N THR A 593 -8.59 -7.43 7.33
CA THR A 593 -7.27 -6.99 7.80
C THR A 593 -6.35 -8.19 8.01
N VAL A 594 -6.80 -9.27 8.66
CA VAL A 594 -6.00 -10.49 8.85
C VAL A 594 -5.83 -11.28 7.55
N LEU A 595 -6.85 -11.33 6.69
CA LEU A 595 -6.79 -12.02 5.40
C LEU A 595 -5.71 -11.42 4.49
N LEU A 596 -5.69 -10.09 4.40
CA LEU A 596 -4.94 -9.35 3.38
C LEU A 596 -3.55 -8.91 3.86
N ASN A 597 -3.31 -8.73 5.16
CA ASN A 597 -2.02 -8.26 5.67
C ASN A 597 -1.15 -9.43 6.15
N PRO A 598 0.00 -9.71 5.50
CA PRO A 598 0.90 -10.79 5.92
C PRO A 598 1.51 -10.57 7.31
N VAL A 599 1.62 -9.31 7.73
CA VAL A 599 2.09 -8.89 9.05
C VAL A 599 1.12 -7.84 9.59
N SER A 600 0.55 -8.08 10.78
CA SER A 600 -0.39 -7.18 11.44
C SER A 600 0.04 -6.89 12.88
N ILE A 601 0.11 -5.63 13.27
CA ILE A 601 0.26 -5.20 14.66
C ILE A 601 -1.04 -4.49 15.05
N PHE A 602 -1.86 -5.10 15.90
CA PHE A 602 -3.10 -4.49 16.35
C PHE A 602 -2.87 -3.57 17.55
N MET A 603 -3.35 -2.34 17.43
CA MET A 603 -3.41 -1.39 18.54
C MET A 603 -4.62 -1.67 19.42
N THR A 604 -4.36 -1.93 20.69
CA THR A 604 -5.35 -2.01 21.78
C THR A 604 -4.82 -1.24 22.99
N HIS A 605 -5.67 -1.00 23.97
CA HIS A 605 -5.31 -0.28 25.20
C HIS A 605 -5.75 -1.08 26.41
N MET A 606 -5.11 -0.88 27.56
CA MET A 606 -5.48 -1.53 28.83
C MET A 606 -6.98 -1.42 29.15
N THR A 607 -7.62 -0.32 28.77
CA THR A 607 -9.06 -0.12 28.94
C THR A 607 -9.94 -1.13 28.20
N ASN A 608 -9.45 -1.73 27.11
CA ASN A 608 -10.18 -2.74 26.34
C ASN A 608 -10.18 -4.11 27.02
N TYR A 609 -9.43 -4.28 28.10
CA TYR A 609 -9.26 -5.53 28.86
C TYR A 609 -9.86 -5.48 30.26
N LYS A 610 -10.52 -4.38 30.64
CA LYS A 610 -11.33 -4.27 31.88
C LYS A 610 -12.82 -4.17 31.58
N GLY A 611 -13.64 -4.25 32.62
CA GLY A 611 -15.09 -4.27 32.46
C GLY A 611 -15.52 -5.50 31.66
N ASP A 612 -16.13 -5.30 30.49
CA ASP A 612 -16.62 -6.39 29.64
C ASP A 612 -15.52 -7.10 28.85
N ARG A 613 -14.31 -6.53 28.82
CA ARG A 613 -13.12 -7.09 28.14
C ARG A 613 -13.35 -7.26 26.64
N LEU A 614 -13.84 -6.19 26.00
CA LEU A 614 -14.25 -6.21 24.59
C LEU A 614 -13.14 -6.67 23.63
N ALA A 615 -11.86 -6.40 23.92
CA ALA A 615 -10.76 -6.90 23.08
C ALA A 615 -10.67 -8.43 23.12
N LEU A 616 -10.75 -9.05 24.30
CA LEU A 616 -10.75 -10.52 24.44
C LEU A 616 -11.98 -11.11 23.73
N TYR A 617 -13.12 -10.45 23.88
CA TYR A 617 -14.38 -10.85 23.25
C TYR A 617 -14.32 -10.85 21.71
N LEU A 618 -13.74 -9.81 21.12
CA LEU A 618 -13.63 -9.62 19.68
C LEU A 618 -12.61 -10.55 19.03
N PHE A 619 -11.37 -10.57 19.54
CA PHE A 619 -10.29 -11.35 18.93
C PHE A 619 -10.49 -12.85 19.06
N ASP A 620 -11.13 -13.33 20.13
CA ASP A 620 -11.49 -14.73 20.26
C ASP A 620 -12.45 -15.19 19.14
N ALA A 621 -13.44 -14.35 18.81
CA ALA A 621 -14.35 -14.60 17.70
C ALA A 621 -13.63 -14.56 16.35
N LEU A 622 -12.72 -13.60 16.16
CA LEU A 622 -11.89 -13.48 14.97
C LEU A 622 -11.04 -14.72 14.72
N PHE A 623 -10.27 -15.15 15.72
CA PHE A 623 -9.37 -16.30 15.56
C PHE A 623 -10.13 -17.59 15.29
N ARG A 624 -11.27 -17.80 15.94
CA ARG A 624 -12.18 -18.92 15.62
C ARG A 624 -12.68 -18.84 14.18
N PHE A 625 -13.11 -17.66 13.74
CA PHE A 625 -13.64 -17.49 12.38
C PHE A 625 -12.56 -17.71 11.31
N VAL A 626 -11.37 -17.13 11.48
CA VAL A 626 -10.22 -17.33 10.57
C VAL A 626 -9.87 -18.81 10.50
N ARG A 627 -9.75 -19.50 11.64
CA ARG A 627 -9.52 -20.95 11.67
C ARG A 627 -10.63 -21.71 10.96
N ASP A 628 -11.89 -21.33 11.16
CA ASP A 628 -13.00 -22.12 10.65
C ASP A 628 -13.19 -21.96 9.13
N TRP A 629 -12.87 -20.79 8.56
CA TRP A 629 -13.16 -20.45 7.16
C TRP A 629 -11.95 -20.35 6.25
N THR A 630 -10.73 -20.33 6.78
CA THR A 630 -9.50 -20.17 5.97
C THR A 630 -8.49 -21.29 6.22
N ASN A 631 -7.55 -21.46 5.30
CA ASN A 631 -6.36 -22.30 5.47
C ASN A 631 -5.17 -21.50 6.04
N LEU A 632 -5.38 -20.26 6.46
CA LEU A 632 -4.33 -19.41 7.00
C LEU A 632 -3.78 -19.97 8.31
N LYS A 633 -2.47 -19.78 8.50
CA LYS A 633 -1.75 -20.11 9.73
C LYS A 633 -1.42 -18.81 10.45
N LEU A 634 -1.97 -18.64 11.65
CA LEU A 634 -1.70 -17.46 12.48
C LEU A 634 -0.49 -17.73 13.38
N VAL A 635 0.49 -16.82 13.36
CA VAL A 635 1.73 -16.93 14.12
C VAL A 635 2.02 -15.60 14.82
N SER A 636 2.57 -15.64 16.02
CA SER A 636 3.06 -14.46 16.74
C SER A 636 4.55 -14.57 17.00
N ALA A 637 5.24 -13.44 16.98
CA ALA A 637 6.68 -13.35 17.24
C ALA A 637 7.02 -12.03 17.95
N PRO A 638 8.19 -11.95 18.62
CA PRO A 638 8.63 -10.70 19.24
C PRO A 638 8.71 -9.56 18.21
N PRO A 639 8.44 -8.31 18.61
CA PRO A 639 8.36 -7.17 17.68
C PRO A 639 9.54 -7.01 16.73
N LYS A 640 10.78 -7.21 17.21
CA LYS A 640 11.99 -7.16 16.38
C LYS A 640 11.98 -8.18 15.24
N HIS A 641 11.60 -9.42 15.52
CA HIS A 641 11.54 -10.45 14.48
C HIS A 641 10.44 -10.13 13.47
N LEU A 642 9.31 -9.57 13.92
CA LEU A 642 8.27 -9.08 13.02
C LEU A 642 8.78 -7.93 12.13
N ALA A 643 9.57 -7.02 12.69
CA ALA A 643 10.23 -5.95 11.94
C ALA A 643 11.16 -6.48 10.85
N GLU A 644 11.98 -7.49 11.17
CA GLU A 644 12.88 -8.15 10.20
C GLU A 644 12.08 -8.86 9.09
N VAL A 645 11.07 -9.65 9.45
CA VAL A 645 10.19 -10.33 8.47
C VAL A 645 9.49 -9.31 7.57
N TYR A 646 8.99 -8.22 8.15
CA TYR A 646 8.34 -7.14 7.41
C TYR A 646 9.31 -6.46 6.44
N ALA A 647 10.44 -5.97 6.95
CA ALA A 647 11.45 -5.24 6.18
C ALA A 647 11.95 -6.07 4.99
N HIS A 648 12.13 -7.37 5.18
CA HIS A 648 12.56 -8.29 4.13
C HIS A 648 11.47 -8.60 3.11
N ARG A 649 10.25 -8.88 3.58
CA ARG A 649 9.11 -9.20 2.70
C ARG A 649 8.75 -8.06 1.77
N PHE A 650 8.86 -6.83 2.25
CA PHE A 650 8.46 -5.62 1.53
C PHE A 650 9.66 -4.78 1.05
N ALA A 651 10.87 -5.35 1.03
CA ALA A 651 12.09 -4.62 0.65
C ALA A 651 12.00 -4.03 -0.77
N SER A 652 11.56 -4.83 -1.75
CA SER A 652 11.40 -4.40 -3.14
C SER A 652 10.26 -3.40 -3.37
N LEU A 653 9.39 -3.21 -2.36
CA LEU A 653 8.27 -2.29 -2.38
C LEU A 653 8.60 -0.98 -1.64
N GLY A 654 9.79 -0.86 -1.03
CA GLY A 654 10.24 0.35 -0.36
C GLY A 654 9.92 0.42 1.14
N ALA A 655 9.63 -0.70 1.81
CA ALA A 655 9.39 -0.69 3.27
C ALA A 655 10.61 -0.25 4.10
N GLN A 656 11.80 -0.26 3.50
CA GLN A 656 13.05 0.21 4.10
C GLN A 656 13.50 1.59 3.58
N ASP A 657 12.71 2.22 2.72
CA ASP A 657 12.98 3.59 2.27
C ASP A 657 12.61 4.61 3.36
N LEU A 658 13.11 5.84 3.20
CA LEU A 658 12.67 7.00 3.98
C LEU A 658 11.17 7.27 3.77
N PRO A 659 10.47 7.85 4.76
CA PRO A 659 9.05 8.13 4.63
C PRO A 659 8.79 9.19 3.57
N VAL A 660 7.71 9.03 2.82
CA VAL A 660 7.25 10.03 1.87
C VAL A 660 6.44 11.08 2.64
N TYR A 661 7.02 12.25 2.86
CA TYR A 661 6.42 13.33 3.63
C TYR A 661 5.25 14.02 2.91
N SER A 662 4.14 14.18 3.61
CA SER A 662 3.00 15.06 3.29
C SER A 662 3.12 16.41 4.01
N ASP A 663 2.38 17.43 3.58
CA ASP A 663 2.25 18.68 4.33
C ASP A 663 1.45 18.44 5.63
N PRO A 664 2.07 18.58 6.83
CA PRO A 664 1.40 18.33 8.10
C PRO A 664 0.19 19.26 8.32
N CYS A 665 0.19 20.45 7.70
CA CYS A 665 -0.89 21.41 7.83
C CYS A 665 -2.16 21.04 7.03
N GLN A 666 -2.08 20.14 6.04
CA GLN A 666 -3.25 19.73 5.24
C GLN A 666 -4.08 18.65 5.94
N ASP A 667 -3.44 17.82 6.77
CA ASP A 667 -4.08 16.74 7.50
C ASP A 667 -4.30 17.15 8.96
N ARG A 668 -5.56 17.13 9.41
CA ARG A 668 -5.92 17.57 10.77
C ARG A 668 -5.24 16.75 11.87
N HIS A 669 -4.97 15.49 11.58
CA HIS A 669 -4.38 14.56 12.52
C HIS A 669 -2.86 14.75 12.58
N ASP A 670 -2.19 14.86 11.44
CA ASP A 670 -0.75 15.20 11.38
C ASP A 670 -0.48 16.56 12.05
N LEU A 671 -1.32 17.57 11.80
CA LEU A 671 -1.24 18.88 12.45
C LEU A 671 -1.38 18.80 13.97
N ALA A 672 -2.26 17.92 14.46
CA ALA A 672 -2.49 17.75 15.90
C ALA A 672 -1.30 17.11 16.64
N VAL A 673 -0.38 16.48 15.91
CA VAL A 673 0.86 15.88 16.45
C VAL A 673 2.13 16.55 15.92
N TRP A 674 2.00 17.71 15.28
CA TRP A 674 3.10 18.56 14.81
C TRP A 674 3.53 19.53 15.92
N PRO A 675 4.84 19.75 16.16
CA PRO A 675 5.29 20.75 17.13
C PRO A 675 4.75 22.15 16.81
N THR A 676 4.18 22.83 17.81
CA THR A 676 3.49 24.12 17.61
C THR A 676 4.41 25.27 17.22
N ASP A 677 5.69 25.16 17.54
CA ASP A 677 6.75 26.10 17.20
C ASP A 677 7.38 25.85 15.81
N TRP A 678 6.98 24.78 15.13
CA TRP A 678 7.46 24.45 13.79
C TRP A 678 6.51 24.98 12.72
N SER A 679 7.04 25.64 11.70
CA SER A 679 6.26 26.09 10.55
C SER A 679 5.70 24.91 9.74
N CYS A 680 4.56 25.10 9.06
CA CYS A 680 4.05 24.23 8.01
C CYS A 680 3.10 25.01 7.08
N GLY A 681 2.51 24.32 6.10
CA GLY A 681 1.49 24.90 5.23
C GLY A 681 2.06 25.64 4.01
N PRO A 682 1.17 26.21 3.17
CA PRO A 682 1.56 26.89 1.93
C PRO A 682 2.54 28.03 2.17
N GLU A 683 2.40 28.72 3.31
CA GLU A 683 3.30 29.79 3.70
C GLU A 683 4.69 29.28 4.04
N ALA A 684 4.93 28.00 4.38
CA ALA A 684 6.27 27.47 4.67
C ALA A 684 6.92 26.77 3.47
N LEU A 685 6.15 26.55 2.40
CA LEU A 685 6.51 25.70 1.27
C LEU A 685 6.88 26.52 0.02
N PRO A 686 7.65 25.96 -0.92
CA PRO A 686 7.91 26.62 -2.20
C PRO A 686 6.65 26.66 -3.07
N GLY A 687 6.39 27.81 -3.67
CA GLY A 687 5.41 28.01 -4.73
C GLY A 687 5.99 27.86 -6.15
N LEU A 688 7.25 27.42 -6.29
CA LEU A 688 7.89 27.06 -7.56
C LEU A 688 9.08 26.12 -7.33
N LEU A 689 9.21 25.09 -8.18
CA LEU A 689 10.41 24.25 -8.25
C LEU A 689 11.04 24.25 -9.65
N ILE A 690 12.34 24.48 -9.73
CA ILE A 690 13.12 24.36 -10.97
C ILE A 690 13.88 23.02 -10.95
N LEU A 691 13.48 22.10 -11.81
CA LEU A 691 13.85 20.68 -11.73
C LEU A 691 15.19 20.34 -12.39
N GLY A 692 15.70 21.21 -13.27
CA GLY A 692 16.86 20.95 -14.13
C GLY A 692 16.45 20.68 -15.58
N PRO A 693 17.07 19.71 -16.27
CA PRO A 693 18.25 18.90 -15.88
C PRO A 693 19.52 19.72 -15.59
N GLN A 694 20.59 19.03 -15.19
CA GLN A 694 21.91 19.65 -15.07
C GLN A 694 22.41 20.15 -16.44
N LYS A 695 23.18 21.24 -16.42
CA LYS A 695 23.85 21.83 -17.60
C LYS A 695 22.93 22.48 -18.65
N SER A 696 21.70 22.84 -18.28
CA SER A 696 20.73 23.53 -19.14
C SER A 696 20.53 25.03 -18.83
N GLY A 697 21.34 25.61 -17.94
CA GLY A 697 21.24 27.05 -17.60
C GLY A 697 20.38 27.38 -16.38
N SER A 698 19.94 26.37 -15.63
CA SER A 698 19.09 26.53 -14.43
C SER A 698 19.65 27.47 -13.35
N THR A 699 20.98 27.57 -13.18
CA THR A 699 21.57 28.57 -12.25
C THR A 699 21.35 30.00 -12.73
N ALA A 700 21.46 30.26 -14.04
CA ALA A 700 21.20 31.60 -14.58
C ALA A 700 19.75 32.01 -14.36
N LEU A 701 18.81 31.07 -14.58
CA LEU A 701 17.39 31.31 -14.32
C LEU A 701 17.15 31.73 -12.86
N VAL A 702 17.69 31.00 -11.88
CA VAL A 702 17.52 31.34 -10.46
C VAL A 702 18.07 32.73 -10.14
N HIS A 703 19.27 33.05 -10.63
CA HIS A 703 19.89 34.35 -10.39
C HIS A 703 19.09 35.51 -10.98
N PHE A 704 18.52 35.35 -12.18
CA PHE A 704 17.67 36.37 -12.78
C PHE A 704 16.32 36.49 -12.06
N LEU A 705 15.68 35.38 -11.71
CA LEU A 705 14.41 35.41 -10.96
C LEU A 705 14.53 36.13 -9.62
N ARG A 706 15.68 36.01 -8.94
CA ARG A 706 15.95 36.73 -7.69
C ARG A 706 15.94 38.26 -7.81
N LEU A 707 15.97 38.83 -9.02
CA LEU A 707 15.82 40.27 -9.24
C LEU A 707 14.37 40.74 -9.01
N ASN A 708 13.37 39.84 -9.10
CA ASN A 708 11.99 40.20 -8.84
C ASN A 708 11.70 40.13 -7.33
N PRO A 709 11.27 41.25 -6.68
CA PRO A 709 11.00 41.27 -5.24
C PRO A 709 9.87 40.33 -4.81
N SER A 710 8.93 40.00 -5.69
CA SER A 710 7.85 39.03 -5.42
C SER A 710 8.33 37.58 -5.34
N LEU A 711 9.60 37.29 -5.63
CA LEU A 711 10.18 35.95 -5.55
C LEU A 711 11.21 35.85 -4.42
N LEU A 712 11.24 34.72 -3.72
CA LEU A 712 12.19 34.44 -2.65
C LEU A 712 12.88 33.08 -2.87
N ALA A 713 14.17 33.09 -3.16
CA ALA A 713 14.97 31.87 -3.28
C ALA A 713 15.30 31.28 -1.90
N ASN A 714 15.55 29.96 -1.85
CA ASN A 714 16.06 29.27 -0.67
C ASN A 714 17.40 29.84 -0.19
N ARG A 715 17.79 29.56 1.05
CA ARG A 715 19.11 29.87 1.60
C ARG A 715 20.22 29.12 0.87
N TYR A 716 21.36 29.78 0.72
CA TYR A 716 22.55 29.21 0.10
C TYR A 716 23.19 28.16 1.04
N GLN A 717 23.48 26.98 0.49
CA GLN A 717 24.06 25.85 1.21
C GLN A 717 25.59 25.87 1.07
N PHE A 718 26.24 26.77 1.81
CA PHE A 718 27.69 26.94 1.75
C PHE A 718 28.43 25.65 2.12
N GLY A 719 29.47 25.30 1.35
CA GLY A 719 30.29 24.12 1.57
C GLY A 719 29.64 22.78 1.20
N THR A 720 28.39 22.78 0.69
CA THR A 720 27.70 21.55 0.28
C THR A 720 27.11 21.69 -1.12
N THR A 721 25.83 22.02 -1.25
CA THR A 721 25.05 22.00 -2.51
C THR A 721 24.87 23.38 -3.14
N PHE A 722 25.47 24.42 -2.55
CA PHE A 722 25.50 25.79 -3.05
C PHE A 722 24.08 26.37 -3.24
N GLU A 723 23.69 26.72 -4.47
CA GLU A 723 22.35 27.23 -4.75
C GLU A 723 21.24 26.18 -4.63
N GLU A 724 21.58 24.88 -4.65
CA GLU A 724 20.59 23.78 -4.65
C GLU A 724 20.32 23.25 -3.25
N LEU A 725 19.10 22.82 -2.97
CA LEU A 725 18.78 22.10 -1.72
C LEU A 725 18.95 20.58 -1.89
N GLN A 726 18.58 20.04 -3.04
CA GLN A 726 18.61 18.61 -3.37
C GLN A 726 17.81 17.72 -2.41
N PHE A 727 16.86 18.31 -1.66
CA PHE A 727 16.07 17.65 -0.63
C PHE A 727 15.33 16.42 -1.17
N PHE A 728 14.62 16.53 -2.29
CA PHE A 728 13.82 15.40 -2.81
C PHE A 728 14.63 14.33 -3.54
N SER A 729 15.87 14.63 -3.97
CA SER A 729 16.73 13.69 -4.71
C SER A 729 17.79 12.98 -3.86
N SER A 730 18.16 13.54 -2.71
CA SER A 730 19.22 12.99 -1.85
C SER A 730 18.62 12.43 -0.57
N ASP A 731 18.72 11.12 -0.36
CA ASP A 731 18.22 10.47 0.86
C ASP A 731 18.90 11.02 2.12
N GLN A 732 20.20 11.35 2.04
CA GLN A 732 20.93 11.96 3.16
C GLN A 732 20.36 13.31 3.57
N ILE A 733 19.94 14.14 2.62
CA ILE A 733 19.35 15.46 2.90
C ILE A 733 17.88 15.31 3.27
N TYR A 734 17.14 14.44 2.59
CA TYR A 734 15.73 14.15 2.86
C TYR A 734 15.51 13.64 4.28
N ALA A 735 16.44 12.82 4.81
CA ALA A 735 16.42 12.32 6.19
C ALA A 735 16.55 13.42 7.26
N ARG A 736 16.86 14.68 6.89
CA ARG A 736 16.81 15.81 7.83
C ARG A 736 15.36 16.22 8.17
N GLY A 737 14.39 15.75 7.39
CA GLY A 737 12.96 15.93 7.65
C GLY A 737 12.40 17.28 7.21
N LEU A 738 11.07 17.42 7.36
CA LEU A 738 10.32 18.58 6.91
C LEU A 738 10.70 19.87 7.62
N HIS A 739 10.96 19.82 8.93
CA HIS A 739 11.37 21.00 9.68
C HIS A 739 12.65 21.63 9.11
N TRP A 740 13.62 20.79 8.76
CA TRP A 740 14.82 21.27 8.07
C TRP A 740 14.45 21.92 6.72
N TYR A 741 13.54 21.34 5.94
CA TYR A 741 13.14 21.91 4.66
C TYR A 741 12.43 23.27 4.80
N PHE A 742 11.50 23.42 5.75
CA PHE A 742 10.76 24.67 5.96
C PHE A 742 11.65 25.83 6.42
N THR A 743 12.73 25.54 7.14
CA THR A 743 13.69 26.56 7.61
C THR A 743 14.62 27.08 6.50
N GLN A 744 14.50 26.57 5.26
CA GLN A 744 15.34 27.02 4.14
C GLN A 744 14.91 28.38 3.56
N TRP A 745 13.83 28.99 4.06
CA TRP A 745 13.38 30.34 3.68
C TRP A 745 13.22 31.30 4.88
N THR A 746 13.58 30.87 6.09
CA THR A 746 13.53 31.72 7.29
C THR A 746 14.91 32.30 7.60
N ASP A 747 14.98 33.62 7.81
CA ASP A 747 16.20 34.28 8.29
C ASP A 747 16.22 34.21 9.83
N SER A 748 17.03 33.30 10.38
CA SER A 748 17.26 33.19 11.84
C SER A 748 17.99 34.40 12.43
N THR A 749 18.36 35.40 11.62
CA THR A 749 19.06 36.63 12.03
C THR A 749 18.18 37.87 12.06
N SER A 750 16.90 37.80 11.66
CA SER A 750 16.00 38.95 11.73
C SER A 750 15.25 39.02 13.07
N SER A 751 15.99 39.27 14.15
CA SER A 751 15.43 40.03 15.29
C SER A 751 15.29 41.53 14.98
N LEU A 752 15.40 41.91 13.70
CA LEU A 752 15.18 43.26 13.18
C LEU A 752 14.30 43.17 11.93
N SER A 753 13.00 43.02 12.14
CA SER A 753 11.94 43.34 11.18
C SER A 753 11.82 44.86 10.95
N VAL A 754 12.94 45.58 10.84
CA VAL A 754 12.98 47.06 10.73
C VAL A 754 13.47 47.53 9.35
N LEU A 755 13.79 46.61 8.43
CA LEU A 755 14.04 46.93 7.03
C LEU A 755 13.14 46.12 6.07
N ASP A 756 11.99 45.67 6.56
CA ASP A 756 10.91 45.27 5.67
C ASP A 756 10.19 46.55 5.24
N THR A 757 10.62 47.15 4.13
CA THR A 757 9.98 48.36 3.59
C THR A 757 8.58 48.08 3.04
N ASN A 758 8.10 46.82 3.06
CA ASN A 758 6.72 46.45 2.72
C ASN A 758 6.24 45.23 3.56
N PRO A 759 5.91 45.41 4.85
CA PRO A 759 5.29 44.36 5.64
C PRO A 759 3.89 44.11 5.08
N GLY A 760 3.73 43.05 4.28
CA GLY A 760 2.46 42.67 3.64
C GLY A 760 2.55 42.17 2.20
N GLN A 761 3.72 42.12 1.56
CA GLN A 761 3.83 41.58 0.20
C GLN A 761 4.09 40.06 0.23
N ASP A 762 3.08 39.29 -0.17
CA ASP A 762 3.16 37.83 -0.25
C ASP A 762 4.19 37.42 -1.33
N ARG A 763 5.31 36.80 -0.92
CA ARG A 763 6.42 36.41 -1.82
C ARG A 763 6.32 34.93 -2.18
N VAL A 764 6.45 34.62 -3.47
CA VAL A 764 6.52 33.24 -3.95
C VAL A 764 7.91 32.67 -3.66
N ARG A 765 7.95 31.70 -2.75
CA ARG A 765 9.16 30.94 -2.42
C ARG A 765 9.50 29.98 -3.55
N PHE A 766 10.79 29.83 -3.83
CA PHE A 766 11.22 28.85 -4.82
C PHE A 766 12.58 28.25 -4.50
N GLU A 767 12.82 27.06 -5.03
CA GLU A 767 14.14 26.45 -5.06
C GLU A 767 14.47 25.91 -6.45
N LYS A 768 15.74 25.57 -6.63
CA LYS A 768 16.23 24.91 -7.83
C LYS A 768 17.15 23.78 -7.43
N SER A 769 16.88 22.59 -7.94
CA SER A 769 17.73 21.42 -7.74
C SER A 769 17.73 20.61 -9.02
N ALA A 770 18.82 20.72 -9.79
CA ALA A 770 18.86 20.17 -11.15
C ALA A 770 18.92 18.64 -11.19
N THR A 771 19.13 18.02 -10.03
CA THR A 771 19.09 16.59 -9.78
C THR A 771 17.66 16.04 -9.72
N TYR A 772 16.64 16.89 -9.52
CA TYR A 772 15.26 16.43 -9.42
C TYR A 772 14.79 15.80 -10.72
N PHE A 773 15.04 16.44 -11.87
CA PHE A 773 14.52 16.01 -13.18
C PHE A 773 14.78 14.52 -13.48
N THR A 774 15.98 14.03 -13.17
CA THR A 774 16.39 12.63 -13.43
C THR A 774 16.25 11.71 -12.21
N SER A 775 15.82 12.22 -11.07
CA SER A 775 15.71 11.43 -9.84
C SER A 775 14.42 10.60 -9.89
N PRO A 776 14.50 9.26 -9.72
CA PRO A 776 13.30 8.44 -9.67
C PRO A 776 12.45 8.68 -8.41
N LYS A 777 13.06 9.17 -7.31
CA LYS A 777 12.38 9.42 -6.03
C LYS A 777 11.75 10.81 -5.94
N ALA A 778 12.24 11.78 -6.71
CA ALA A 778 11.84 13.17 -6.55
C ALA A 778 10.37 13.44 -6.93
N PRO A 779 9.82 12.91 -8.04
CA PRO A 779 8.43 13.15 -8.41
C PRO A 779 7.45 12.78 -7.30
N GLU A 780 7.56 11.57 -6.74
CA GLU A 780 6.65 11.09 -5.69
C GLU A 780 6.78 11.91 -4.40
N ARG A 781 8.01 12.23 -3.97
CA ARG A 781 8.26 13.04 -2.77
C ARG A 781 7.75 14.46 -2.91
N ILE A 782 7.91 15.07 -4.09
CA ILE A 782 7.41 16.42 -4.37
C ILE A 782 5.88 16.40 -4.43
N HIS A 783 5.29 15.42 -5.10
CA HIS A 783 3.84 15.34 -5.23
C HIS A 783 3.16 15.12 -3.87
N ALA A 784 3.76 14.34 -2.98
CA ALA A 784 3.22 14.13 -1.64
C ALA A 784 3.22 15.41 -0.79
N LEU A 785 4.28 16.23 -0.88
CA LEU A 785 4.43 17.45 -0.07
C LEU A 785 3.77 18.69 -0.70
N VAL A 786 3.92 18.88 -2.02
CA VAL A 786 3.47 20.06 -2.77
C VAL A 786 2.83 19.65 -4.11
N PRO A 787 1.67 18.95 -4.11
CA PRO A 787 1.06 18.38 -5.32
C PRO A 787 0.69 19.41 -6.39
N ARG A 788 0.45 20.67 -5.97
CA ARG A 788 -0.01 21.76 -6.85
C ARG A 788 1.11 22.70 -7.30
N VAL A 789 2.37 22.41 -6.98
CA VAL A 789 3.47 23.34 -7.27
C VAL A 789 3.70 23.50 -8.77
N PRO A 790 3.91 24.73 -9.27
CA PRO A 790 4.45 24.98 -10.59
C PRO A 790 5.88 24.43 -10.73
N LEU A 791 6.15 23.77 -11.86
CA LEU A 791 7.42 23.10 -12.18
C LEU A 791 8.04 23.73 -13.43
N ILE A 792 9.34 24.01 -13.39
CA ILE A 792 10.09 24.48 -14.55
C ILE A 792 11.18 23.47 -14.94
N VAL A 793 11.25 23.15 -16.24
CA VAL A 793 12.27 22.29 -16.83
C VAL A 793 12.94 23.03 -17.99
N LEU A 794 14.27 23.08 -18.00
CA LEU A 794 15.05 23.71 -19.07
C LEU A 794 15.72 22.62 -19.93
N LEU A 795 15.36 22.54 -21.20
CA LEU A 795 15.89 21.57 -22.14
C LEU A 795 16.88 22.23 -23.10
N ARG A 796 17.98 21.53 -23.36
CA ARG A 796 19.01 21.90 -24.33
C ARG A 796 19.16 20.73 -25.30
N ASP A 797 19.77 20.97 -26.46
CA ASP A 797 20.31 19.90 -27.28
C ASP A 797 21.03 18.84 -26.40
N PRO A 798 20.60 17.56 -26.44
CA PRO A 798 21.11 16.53 -25.55
C PRO A 798 22.60 16.21 -25.78
N VAL A 799 23.14 16.42 -26.98
CA VAL A 799 24.57 16.26 -27.30
C VAL A 799 25.37 17.34 -26.59
N GLU A 800 24.95 18.60 -26.77
CA GLU A 800 25.56 19.76 -26.13
C GLU A 800 25.46 19.71 -24.59
N ARG A 801 24.34 19.21 -24.06
CA ARG A 801 24.20 18.98 -22.61
C ARG A 801 25.20 17.92 -22.12
N ALA A 802 25.31 16.79 -22.82
CA ALA A 802 26.23 15.72 -22.49
C ALA A 802 27.69 16.21 -22.51
N TYR A 803 28.07 16.96 -23.54
CA TYR A 803 29.39 17.55 -23.64
C TYR A 803 29.67 18.58 -22.54
N SER A 804 28.68 19.41 -22.20
CA SER A 804 28.79 20.34 -21.09
C SER A 804 28.95 19.64 -19.73
N TRP A 805 28.36 18.44 -19.56
CA TRP A 805 28.58 17.61 -18.37
C TRP A 805 29.99 17.02 -18.34
N TYR A 806 30.48 16.47 -19.44
CA TYR A 806 31.87 16.00 -19.57
C TYR A 806 32.88 17.09 -19.22
N GLN A 807 32.72 18.29 -19.81
CA GLN A 807 33.58 19.43 -19.54
C GLN A 807 33.47 19.92 -18.08
N HIS A 808 32.29 19.79 -17.48
CA HIS A 808 32.10 20.07 -16.06
C HIS A 808 32.91 19.11 -15.19
N THR A 809 32.80 17.80 -15.41
CA THR A 809 33.57 16.78 -14.67
C THR A 809 35.07 16.95 -14.86
N LEU A 810 35.51 17.28 -16.08
CA LEU A 810 36.91 17.55 -16.38
C LEU A 810 37.45 18.75 -15.57
N ALA A 811 36.68 19.83 -15.51
CA ALA A 811 37.06 21.03 -14.76
C ALA A 811 37.07 20.83 -13.23
N HIS A 812 36.36 19.83 -12.70
CA HIS A 812 36.42 19.47 -11.28
C HIS A 812 37.58 18.52 -10.96
N GLY A 813 38.29 18.07 -12.00
CA GLY A 813 39.46 17.21 -11.85
C GLY A 813 39.16 15.73 -11.72
N ASP A 814 37.94 15.29 -12.06
CA ASP A 814 37.54 13.89 -12.03
C ASP A 814 38.48 13.02 -12.88
N LEU A 815 38.69 11.78 -12.44
CA LEU A 815 39.60 10.84 -13.10
C LEU A 815 39.10 10.42 -14.50
N ALA A 816 37.83 10.01 -14.61
CA ALA A 816 37.27 9.46 -15.85
C ALA A 816 37.44 10.37 -17.09
N PRO A 817 37.10 11.67 -17.08
CA PRO A 817 37.27 12.54 -18.26
C PRO A 817 38.74 12.86 -18.57
N ARG A 818 39.69 12.53 -17.69
CA ARG A 818 41.14 12.62 -17.98
C ARG A 818 41.67 11.35 -18.65
N LEU A 819 40.97 10.23 -18.49
CA LEU A 819 41.36 8.93 -19.04
C LEU A 819 40.85 8.68 -20.46
N ILE A 820 39.76 9.33 -20.88
CA ILE A 820 39.11 9.08 -22.16
C ILE A 820 38.56 10.38 -22.75
N SER A 821 38.78 10.61 -24.05
CA SER A 821 38.21 11.77 -24.75
C SER A 821 36.68 11.69 -24.81
N PHE A 822 36.02 12.82 -25.06
CA PHE A 822 34.56 12.81 -25.20
C PHE A 822 34.09 11.96 -26.38
N GLU A 823 34.79 11.97 -27.52
CA GLU A 823 34.41 11.10 -28.65
C GLU A 823 34.50 9.62 -28.26
N ASN A 824 35.64 9.20 -27.71
CA ASN A 824 35.86 7.81 -27.30
C ASN A 824 34.88 7.38 -26.19
N LEU A 825 34.51 8.29 -25.29
CA LEU A 825 33.49 8.04 -24.29
C LEU A 825 32.14 7.73 -24.95
N MET A 826 31.72 8.51 -25.95
CA MET A 826 30.45 8.29 -26.63
C MET A 826 30.43 7.03 -27.50
N HIS A 827 31.56 6.66 -28.10
CA HIS A 827 31.68 5.44 -28.91
C HIS A 827 31.71 4.16 -28.06
N PHE A 828 32.53 4.13 -27.01
CA PHE A 828 32.89 2.88 -26.31
C PHE A 828 32.53 2.89 -24.83
N GLY A 829 32.14 4.03 -24.24
CA GLY A 829 31.96 4.18 -22.80
C GLY A 829 30.95 3.22 -22.18
N ARG A 830 29.88 2.85 -22.90
CA ARG A 830 28.89 1.85 -22.45
C ARG A 830 29.53 0.47 -22.24
N ASN A 831 30.37 0.05 -23.18
CA ASN A 831 30.94 -1.29 -23.27
C ASN A 831 32.47 -1.24 -23.12
N ILE A 832 33.01 -0.28 -22.35
CA ILE A 832 34.44 -0.09 -22.22
C ILE A 832 35.08 -1.31 -21.55
N THR A 833 36.18 -1.78 -22.11
CA THR A 833 36.96 -2.92 -21.62
C THR A 833 38.41 -2.50 -21.35
N ARG A 834 39.15 -3.34 -20.61
CA ARG A 834 40.59 -3.14 -20.36
C ARG A 834 41.38 -2.97 -21.66
N SER A 835 41.11 -3.80 -22.67
CA SER A 835 41.81 -3.74 -23.96
C SER A 835 41.50 -2.46 -24.73
N LEU A 836 40.25 -1.99 -24.70
CA LEU A 836 39.86 -0.72 -25.34
C LEU A 836 40.47 0.50 -24.64
N LEU A 837 40.53 0.49 -23.30
CA LEU A 837 41.14 1.58 -22.55
C LEU A 837 42.66 1.66 -22.79
N ILE A 838 43.38 0.53 -22.75
CA ILE A 838 44.83 0.50 -23.00
C ILE A 838 45.17 0.84 -24.46
N ARG A 839 44.30 0.51 -25.41
CA ARG A 839 44.49 0.89 -26.82
C ARG A 839 44.41 2.41 -27.04
N ASN A 840 43.54 3.09 -26.29
CA ASN A 840 43.27 4.51 -26.46
C ASN A 840 44.02 5.42 -25.48
N THR A 841 44.56 4.86 -24.39
CA THR A 841 45.26 5.59 -23.34
C THR A 841 46.55 4.86 -22.98
N SER A 842 47.70 5.53 -23.14
CA SER A 842 49.00 4.90 -22.96
C SER A 842 49.18 4.39 -21.52
N SER A 843 49.92 3.29 -21.35
CA SER A 843 50.23 2.75 -20.01
C SER A 843 50.98 3.75 -19.12
N ALA A 844 51.76 4.66 -19.72
CA ALA A 844 52.44 5.73 -18.99
C ALA A 844 51.43 6.76 -18.45
N ASP A 845 50.42 7.13 -19.23
CA ASP A 845 49.40 8.11 -18.82
C ASP A 845 48.44 7.54 -17.78
N LEU A 846 48.10 6.25 -17.87
CA LEU A 846 47.35 5.54 -16.83
C LEU A 846 48.09 5.64 -15.48
N ARG A 847 49.38 5.29 -15.45
CA ARG A 847 50.20 5.37 -14.23
C ARG A 847 50.31 6.80 -13.69
N ARG A 848 50.46 7.81 -14.56
CA ARG A 848 50.48 9.23 -14.16
C ARG A 848 49.19 9.68 -13.48
N LEU A 849 48.06 9.09 -13.87
CA LEU A 849 46.74 9.37 -13.30
C LEU A 849 46.38 8.46 -12.12
N GLY A 850 47.34 7.69 -11.60
CA GLY A 850 47.14 6.80 -10.45
C GLY A 850 46.41 5.51 -10.78
N VAL A 851 46.35 5.11 -12.05
CA VAL A 851 45.76 3.84 -12.50
C VAL A 851 46.88 2.88 -12.88
N ASP A 852 47.07 1.79 -12.13
CA ASP A 852 48.09 0.78 -12.47
C ASP A 852 47.51 -0.22 -13.48
N PRO A 853 48.01 -0.24 -14.74
CA PRO A 853 47.52 -1.17 -15.74
C PRO A 853 47.85 -2.63 -15.45
N ALA A 854 48.73 -2.94 -14.49
CA ALA A 854 49.01 -4.31 -14.04
C ALA A 854 48.06 -4.78 -12.93
N ASP A 855 47.50 -3.85 -12.14
CA ASP A 855 46.56 -4.15 -11.06
C ASP A 855 45.12 -4.26 -11.60
N ALA A 856 44.49 -5.41 -11.36
CA ALA A 856 43.12 -5.67 -11.76
C ALA A 856 42.11 -4.75 -11.03
N THR A 857 42.32 -4.47 -9.74
CA THR A 857 41.39 -3.65 -8.95
C THR A 857 41.43 -2.19 -9.39
N SER A 858 42.63 -1.61 -9.53
CA SER A 858 42.81 -0.25 -10.06
C SER A 858 42.18 -0.07 -11.45
N MET A 859 42.37 -1.03 -12.35
CA MET A 859 41.76 -0.99 -13.69
C MET A 859 40.24 -1.08 -13.65
N GLU A 860 39.65 -1.95 -12.83
CA GLU A 860 38.19 -2.04 -12.71
C GLU A 860 37.56 -0.77 -12.14
N MET A 861 38.21 -0.12 -11.16
CA MET A 861 37.74 1.18 -10.65
C MET A 861 37.74 2.26 -11.75
N ALA A 862 38.77 2.30 -12.60
CA ALA A 862 38.83 3.23 -13.73
C ALA A 862 37.74 2.95 -14.78
N LEU A 863 37.52 1.68 -15.14
CA LEU A 863 36.46 1.29 -16.06
C LEU A 863 35.07 1.61 -15.51
N ALA A 864 34.82 1.35 -14.22
CA ALA A 864 33.58 1.71 -13.54
C ALA A 864 33.35 3.23 -13.55
N ALA A 865 34.40 4.03 -13.30
CA ALA A 865 34.31 5.49 -13.36
C ALA A 865 33.98 6.00 -14.78
N ILE A 866 34.55 5.39 -15.83
CA ILE A 866 34.24 5.72 -17.23
C ILE A 866 32.79 5.35 -17.59
N ARG A 867 32.32 4.15 -17.21
CA ARG A 867 30.92 3.74 -17.41
C ARG A 867 29.96 4.67 -16.68
N HIS A 868 30.30 5.08 -15.46
CA HIS A 868 29.53 6.04 -14.69
C HIS A 868 29.46 7.40 -15.39
N LEU A 869 30.60 7.93 -15.86
CA LEU A 869 30.65 9.18 -16.61
C LEU A 869 29.80 9.10 -17.89
N TYR A 870 29.92 8.01 -18.66
CA TYR A 870 29.10 7.77 -19.85
C TYR A 870 27.60 7.86 -19.51
N ASN A 871 27.17 7.14 -18.48
CA ASN A 871 25.76 7.16 -18.05
C ASN A 871 25.31 8.56 -17.64
N ARG A 872 26.13 9.31 -16.89
CA ARG A 872 25.81 10.69 -16.47
C ARG A 872 25.82 11.69 -17.64
N CYS A 873 26.61 11.43 -18.68
CA CYS A 873 26.58 12.18 -19.92
C CYS A 873 25.31 11.88 -20.71
N VAL A 874 24.91 10.61 -20.85
CA VAL A 874 23.87 10.18 -21.81
C VAL A 874 22.46 10.18 -21.21
N GLN A 875 22.24 9.45 -20.11
CA GLN A 875 20.90 9.19 -19.54
C GLN A 875 20.06 10.43 -19.25
N PRO A 876 20.61 11.55 -18.73
CA PRO A 876 19.84 12.77 -18.52
C PRO A 876 19.26 13.40 -19.80
N GLY A 877 19.64 12.90 -20.99
CA GLY A 877 19.20 13.37 -22.30
C GLY A 877 18.03 12.63 -22.90
N TYR A 878 17.61 11.54 -22.25
CA TYR A 878 16.38 10.85 -22.60
C TYR A 878 15.20 11.60 -21.98
N TYR A 879 14.98 12.83 -22.44
CA TYR A 879 14.04 13.78 -21.82
C TYR A 879 12.62 13.24 -21.74
N ALA A 880 12.14 12.56 -22.78
CA ALA A 880 10.81 11.96 -22.81
C ALA A 880 10.62 10.94 -21.68
N GLN A 881 11.61 10.07 -21.46
CA GLN A 881 11.57 9.05 -20.41
C GLN A 881 11.39 9.67 -19.03
N HIS A 882 12.16 10.73 -18.72
CA HIS A 882 12.04 11.43 -17.45
C HIS A 882 10.69 12.16 -17.34
N LEU A 883 10.28 12.90 -18.37
CA LEU A 883 9.02 13.64 -18.38
C LEU A 883 7.78 12.76 -18.20
N VAL A 884 7.79 11.53 -18.73
CA VAL A 884 6.69 10.57 -18.50
C VAL A 884 6.51 10.27 -17.01
N GLY A 885 7.60 10.12 -16.25
CA GLY A 885 7.53 9.91 -14.79
C GLY A 885 7.04 11.14 -14.01
N TRP A 886 7.24 12.35 -14.54
CA TRP A 886 6.65 13.57 -13.98
C TRP A 886 5.17 13.69 -14.33
N LEU A 887 4.80 13.42 -15.58
CA LEU A 887 3.43 13.48 -16.06
C LEU A 887 2.50 12.43 -15.44
N SER A 888 3.03 11.34 -14.88
CA SER A 888 2.22 10.37 -14.13
C SER A 888 1.72 10.91 -12.79
N LEU A 889 2.23 12.06 -12.35
CA LEU A 889 1.95 12.67 -11.04
C LEU A 889 1.46 14.11 -11.16
N PHE A 890 1.96 14.87 -12.13
CA PHE A 890 1.65 16.29 -12.31
C PHE A 890 0.93 16.51 -13.63
N SER A 891 -0.06 17.39 -13.62
CA SER A 891 -0.72 17.81 -14.86
C SER A 891 0.27 18.54 -15.77
N ALA A 892 0.13 18.37 -17.09
CA ALA A 892 0.97 19.06 -18.07
C ALA A 892 0.94 20.60 -17.90
N SER A 893 -0.19 21.17 -17.46
CA SER A 893 -0.34 22.59 -17.18
C SER A 893 0.54 23.10 -16.03
N GLN A 894 0.99 22.22 -15.12
CA GLN A 894 1.90 22.58 -14.03
C GLN A 894 3.36 22.58 -14.46
N ILE A 895 3.70 22.13 -15.68
CA ILE A 895 5.08 22.00 -16.14
C ILE A 895 5.33 23.02 -17.26
N LEU A 896 6.24 23.96 -17.02
CA LEU A 896 6.74 24.87 -18.04
C LEU A 896 8.08 24.35 -18.60
N LEU A 897 8.06 23.94 -19.86
CA LEU A 897 9.28 23.63 -20.62
C LEU A 897 9.89 24.90 -21.20
N ILE A 898 11.20 25.08 -21.01
CA ILE A 898 11.98 26.20 -21.53
C ILE A 898 13.06 25.64 -22.46
N ASP A 899 13.18 26.18 -23.68
CA ASP A 899 14.37 25.95 -24.51
C ASP A 899 15.53 26.79 -23.98
N SER A 900 16.56 26.12 -23.50
CA SER A 900 17.81 26.72 -23.01
C SER A 900 18.49 27.58 -24.06
N SER A 901 18.37 27.24 -25.35
CA SER A 901 18.98 27.98 -26.45
C SER A 901 18.32 29.34 -26.60
N GLN A 902 16.98 29.36 -26.60
CA GLN A 902 16.21 30.59 -26.56
C GLN A 902 16.48 31.40 -25.29
N PHE A 903 16.52 30.77 -24.13
CA PHE A 903 16.81 31.47 -22.87
C PHE A 903 18.20 32.13 -22.87
N GLN A 904 19.20 31.51 -23.50
CA GLN A 904 20.52 32.10 -23.66
C GLN A 904 20.50 33.34 -24.58
N GLN A 905 19.72 33.29 -25.67
CA GLN A 905 19.64 34.34 -26.69
C GLN A 905 18.75 35.52 -26.28
N ALA A 906 17.60 35.24 -25.66
CA ALA A 906 16.58 36.23 -25.29
C ALA A 906 16.03 35.93 -23.88
N PRO A 907 16.86 36.09 -22.82
CA PRO A 907 16.46 35.73 -21.45
C PRO A 907 15.28 36.55 -20.94
N ASP A 908 15.17 37.82 -21.33
CA ASP A 908 14.09 38.73 -20.97
C ASP A 908 12.71 38.22 -21.43
N THR A 909 12.62 37.69 -22.66
CA THR A 909 11.38 37.10 -23.21
C THR A 909 10.97 35.86 -22.42
N VAL A 910 11.91 34.95 -22.15
CA VAL A 910 11.64 33.73 -21.37
C VAL A 910 11.25 34.07 -19.94
N LEU A 911 11.95 35.01 -19.30
CA LEU A 911 11.64 35.46 -17.95
C LEU A 911 10.26 36.14 -17.88
N HIS A 912 9.84 36.87 -18.91
CA HIS A 912 8.46 37.37 -19.00
C HIS A 912 7.45 36.22 -18.91
N VAL A 913 7.62 35.17 -19.71
CA VAL A 913 6.73 33.99 -19.68
C VAL A 913 6.77 33.26 -18.33
N VAL A 914 7.93 33.17 -17.68
CA VAL A 914 8.02 32.60 -16.32
C VAL A 914 7.17 33.44 -15.34
N GLN A 915 7.21 34.76 -15.42
CA GLN A 915 6.39 35.63 -14.57
C GLN A 915 4.89 35.46 -14.84
N GLU A 916 4.49 35.24 -16.10
CA GLU A 916 3.09 34.96 -16.45
C GLU A 916 2.63 33.59 -15.94
N PHE A 917 3.48 32.57 -16.09
CA PHE A 917 3.23 31.21 -15.66
C PHE A 917 3.04 31.10 -14.15
N LEU A 918 3.76 31.91 -13.38
CA LEU A 918 3.64 31.99 -11.92
C LEU A 918 2.54 32.95 -11.45
N HIS A 919 1.86 33.63 -12.36
CA HIS A 919 0.86 34.65 -12.04
C HIS A 919 1.36 35.71 -11.03
N LEU A 920 2.60 36.18 -11.20
CA LEU A 920 3.21 37.09 -10.23
C LEU A 920 2.41 38.41 -10.12
N PRO A 921 2.20 38.92 -8.89
CA PRO A 921 1.47 40.16 -8.66
C PRO A 921 2.23 41.37 -9.22
N THR A 922 3.56 41.33 -9.18
CA THR A 922 4.43 42.35 -9.77
C THR A 922 5.34 41.69 -10.81
N ARG A 923 5.20 42.15 -12.06
CA ARG A 923 6.08 41.73 -13.16
C ARG A 923 7.11 42.83 -13.41
N ILE A 924 8.38 42.45 -13.48
CA ILE A 924 9.47 43.37 -13.82
C ILE A 924 9.86 43.22 -15.29
N ASN A 925 10.29 44.32 -15.90
CA ASN A 925 10.82 44.33 -17.25
C ASN A 925 12.33 44.02 -17.22
N PHE A 926 12.68 42.77 -17.55
CA PHE A 926 14.07 42.30 -17.51
C PHE A 926 15.00 42.96 -18.54
N THR A 927 14.48 43.59 -19.60
CA THR A 927 15.29 44.35 -20.57
C THR A 927 16.00 45.54 -19.92
N ALA A 928 15.45 46.06 -18.82
CA ALA A 928 16.05 47.13 -18.02
C ALA A 928 17.18 46.64 -17.08
N TYR A 929 17.32 45.32 -16.89
CA TYR A 929 18.30 44.74 -15.97
C TYR A 929 19.40 43.96 -16.69
N LEU A 930 19.10 43.36 -17.85
CA LEU A 930 20.00 42.47 -18.56
C LEU A 930 20.65 43.14 -19.78
N GLU A 931 21.92 42.83 -20.01
CA GLU A 931 22.68 43.18 -21.21
C GLU A 931 23.55 42.00 -21.67
N TYR A 932 23.76 41.85 -22.98
CA TYR A 932 24.67 40.84 -23.51
C TYR A 932 26.12 41.29 -23.33
N ASN A 933 26.94 40.47 -22.66
CA ASN A 933 28.36 40.76 -22.50
C ASN A 933 29.17 39.92 -23.52
N PRO A 934 29.82 40.54 -24.52
CA PRO A 934 30.54 39.82 -25.57
C PRO A 934 31.79 39.09 -25.07
N HIS A 935 32.46 39.60 -24.02
CA HIS A 935 33.62 38.93 -23.41
C HIS A 935 33.21 37.67 -22.64
N LYS A 936 32.04 37.71 -21.99
CA LYS A 936 31.50 36.55 -21.29
C LYS A 936 30.85 35.55 -22.25
N GLY A 937 30.26 36.03 -23.36
CA GLY A 937 29.45 35.25 -24.29
C GLY A 937 28.03 34.95 -23.77
N PHE A 938 27.59 35.65 -22.73
CA PHE A 938 26.29 35.44 -22.07
C PHE A 938 25.73 36.78 -21.57
N HIS A 939 24.42 36.79 -21.30
CA HIS A 939 23.76 37.92 -20.64
C HIS A 939 24.23 38.07 -19.18
N CYS A 940 24.51 39.32 -18.81
CA CYS A 940 24.86 39.77 -17.48
C CYS A 940 23.92 40.89 -17.05
N LEU A 941 24.05 41.35 -15.80
CA LEU A 941 23.38 42.55 -15.34
C LEU A 941 24.03 43.80 -15.95
N ARG A 942 23.19 44.79 -16.26
CA ARG A 942 23.62 46.12 -16.72
C ARG A 942 24.55 46.80 -15.74
N GLU A 943 25.35 47.73 -16.25
CA GLU A 943 26.23 48.56 -15.43
C GLU A 943 25.46 49.28 -14.31
N GLY A 944 26.06 49.32 -13.11
CA GLY A 944 25.42 49.86 -11.90
C GLY A 944 24.41 48.92 -11.21
N ILE A 945 24.04 47.81 -11.84
CA ILE A 945 23.12 46.81 -11.26
C ILE A 945 23.91 45.56 -10.88
N PHE A 946 23.67 45.07 -9.67
CA PHE A 946 24.34 43.87 -9.15
C PHE A 946 23.33 42.83 -8.68
N PHE A 947 23.77 41.56 -8.65
CA PHE A 947 22.90 40.51 -8.13
C PHE A 947 22.63 40.77 -6.65
N PRO A 948 21.38 40.59 -6.19
CA PRO A 948 21.06 40.75 -4.77
C PRO A 948 21.87 39.75 -3.95
N GLU A 949 22.13 40.11 -2.68
CA GLU A 949 22.75 39.19 -1.73
C GLU A 949 21.90 37.93 -1.56
N TRP A 950 22.56 36.79 -1.59
CA TRP A 950 21.88 35.51 -1.36
C TRP A 950 21.98 35.20 0.13
N SER A 951 20.84 35.03 0.80
CA SER A 951 20.82 34.69 2.22
C SER A 951 21.75 33.49 2.49
N ASN A 952 22.58 33.61 3.54
CA ASN A 952 23.61 32.66 3.93
C ASN A 952 24.77 32.46 2.93
N SER A 953 24.91 33.32 1.91
CA SER A 953 26.07 33.31 1.03
C SER A 953 27.15 34.27 1.52
N HIS A 954 28.41 33.81 1.52
CA HIS A 954 29.59 34.67 1.66
C HIS A 954 30.07 35.18 0.29
N LEU A 955 29.18 35.24 -0.70
CA LEU A 955 29.52 35.62 -2.07
C LEU A 955 29.52 37.15 -2.19
N PRO A 956 30.50 37.75 -2.89
CA PRO A 956 30.53 39.20 -3.07
C PRO A 956 29.31 39.67 -3.87
N SER A 957 28.59 40.65 -3.33
CA SER A 957 27.38 41.23 -3.93
C SER A 957 27.64 42.11 -5.14
N HIS A 958 28.89 42.54 -5.41
CA HIS A 958 29.25 43.45 -6.50
C HIS A 958 29.48 42.77 -7.88
N ARG A 959 28.94 41.56 -8.11
CA ARG A 959 29.13 40.85 -9.38
C ARG A 959 27.97 41.13 -10.36
N ARG A 960 28.31 41.57 -11.58
CA ARG A 960 27.36 41.76 -12.70
C ARG A 960 27.09 40.48 -13.51
N CYS A 961 28.10 39.63 -13.66
CA CYS A 961 28.00 38.38 -14.41
C CYS A 961 28.05 37.16 -13.48
N LEU A 962 27.49 36.04 -13.94
CA LEU A 962 27.67 34.75 -13.26
C LEU A 962 29.14 34.34 -13.21
N GLY A 963 29.52 33.61 -12.16
CA GLY A 963 30.91 33.20 -11.89
C GLY A 963 31.54 32.35 -12.99
N ALA A 964 32.87 32.20 -12.93
CA ALA A 964 33.67 31.48 -13.93
C ALA A 964 33.23 30.02 -14.17
N GLY A 965 32.63 29.37 -13.17
CA GLY A 965 32.07 28.02 -13.29
C GLY A 965 30.79 27.91 -14.16
N LYS A 966 30.22 29.03 -14.62
CA LYS A 966 29.03 29.09 -15.48
C LYS A 966 29.41 29.73 -16.83
N GLY A 967 29.06 29.07 -17.94
CA GLY A 967 29.49 29.49 -19.27
C GLY A 967 30.99 29.30 -19.52
N ARG A 968 31.53 28.11 -19.20
CA ARG A 968 32.94 27.79 -19.48
C ARG A 968 33.18 27.78 -20.99
N VAL A 969 34.33 28.31 -21.41
CA VAL A 969 34.78 28.22 -22.80
C VAL A 969 35.54 26.91 -22.96
N TYR A 970 35.12 26.08 -23.91
CA TYR A 970 35.76 24.81 -24.26
C TYR A 970 35.71 24.60 -25.79
N PRO A 971 36.59 23.75 -26.35
CA PRO A 971 36.64 23.50 -27.80
C PRO A 971 35.28 23.09 -28.37
N ARG A 972 34.96 23.56 -29.58
CA ARG A 972 33.74 23.13 -30.28
C ARG A 972 33.85 21.68 -30.73
N LEU A 973 32.73 20.98 -30.72
CA LEU A 973 32.60 19.64 -31.29
C LEU A 973 32.63 19.77 -32.83
N ASN A 974 33.68 19.27 -33.49
CA ASN A 974 33.85 19.51 -34.93
C ASN A 974 33.68 18.26 -35.83
N HIS A 975 33.83 17.02 -35.33
CA HIS A 975 34.01 15.84 -36.23
C HIS A 975 33.04 14.67 -36.01
N THR A 976 32.27 14.67 -34.92
CA THR A 976 31.45 13.53 -34.49
C THR A 976 29.99 13.89 -34.18
N VAL A 977 29.59 15.14 -34.41
CA VAL A 977 28.28 15.70 -34.02
C VAL A 977 27.13 14.92 -34.64
N GLU A 978 27.19 14.59 -35.94
CA GLU A 978 26.12 13.84 -36.61
C GLU A 978 25.89 12.45 -36.01
N MET A 979 26.97 11.71 -35.70
CA MET A 979 26.86 10.42 -35.03
C MET A 979 26.27 10.56 -33.60
N LEU A 980 26.62 11.63 -32.89
CA LEU A 980 26.08 11.89 -31.55
C LEU A 980 24.61 12.29 -31.60
N HIS A 981 24.14 12.96 -32.66
CA HIS A 981 22.72 13.19 -32.88
C HIS A 981 21.97 11.88 -33.18
N ALA A 982 22.57 10.97 -33.96
CA ALA A 982 21.98 9.65 -34.20
C ALA A 982 21.76 8.86 -32.89
N LEU A 983 22.67 8.98 -31.91
CA LEU A 983 22.52 8.35 -30.58
C LEU A 983 21.23 8.77 -29.86
N TYR A 984 20.80 10.03 -30.03
CA TYR A 984 19.57 10.56 -29.41
C TYR A 984 18.37 10.55 -30.35
N GLY A 985 18.49 10.11 -31.61
CA GLY A 985 17.45 10.23 -32.62
C GLY A 985 16.09 9.64 -32.19
N SER A 986 16.10 8.39 -31.70
CA SER A 986 14.90 7.72 -31.16
C SER A 986 14.33 8.46 -29.94
N ALA A 987 15.17 8.88 -28.99
CA ALA A 987 14.73 9.61 -27.80
C ALA A 987 14.13 10.98 -28.14
N ASN A 988 14.68 11.68 -29.14
CA ASN A 988 14.17 12.95 -29.65
C ASN A 988 12.85 12.77 -30.40
N GLN A 989 12.67 11.67 -31.13
CA GLN A 989 11.38 11.32 -31.74
C GLN A 989 10.31 11.04 -30.66
N GLN A 990 10.67 10.32 -29.60
CA GLN A 990 9.78 10.10 -28.45
C GLN A 990 9.39 11.42 -27.78
N LEU A 991 10.34 12.35 -27.61
CA LEU A 991 10.07 13.67 -27.05
C LEU A 991 9.09 14.44 -27.95
N ARG A 992 9.32 14.48 -29.27
CA ARG A 992 8.39 15.13 -30.22
C ARG A 992 6.98 14.55 -30.14
N SER A 993 6.87 13.22 -30.11
CA SER A 993 5.58 12.54 -29.95
C SER A 993 4.90 12.95 -28.64
N LEU A 994 5.64 13.00 -27.53
CA LEU A 994 5.13 13.44 -26.23
C LEU A 994 4.65 14.89 -26.27
N LEU A 995 5.45 15.81 -26.82
CA LEU A 995 5.09 17.23 -26.93
C LEU A 995 3.90 17.49 -27.84
N ARG A 996 3.70 16.67 -28.88
CA ARG A 996 2.52 16.75 -29.75
C ARG A 996 1.26 16.26 -29.05
N ASN A 997 1.38 15.22 -28.23
CA ASN A 997 0.25 14.55 -27.59
C ASN A 997 -0.13 15.20 -26.23
N GLN A 998 0.74 16.02 -25.65
CA GLN A 998 0.55 16.66 -24.35
C GLN A 998 0.71 18.18 -24.49
N PRO A 999 -0.10 19.01 -23.81
CA PRO A 999 -0.01 20.47 -23.87
C PRO A 999 1.17 21.04 -23.04
N LEU A 1000 2.34 20.40 -23.12
CA LEU A 1000 3.57 20.77 -22.42
C LEU A 1000 4.32 21.91 -23.11
N TRP A 1001 4.31 21.91 -24.44
CA TRP A 1001 5.07 22.88 -25.24
C TRP A 1001 4.18 24.05 -25.64
N ARG A 1002 4.63 25.28 -25.33
CA ARG A 1002 3.93 26.51 -25.72
C ARG A 1002 4.55 27.04 -27.01
N TRP A 1003 3.98 26.65 -28.15
CA TRP A 1003 4.51 26.97 -29.49
C TRP A 1003 4.73 28.48 -29.76
N TRP A 1004 4.05 29.39 -29.04
CA TRP A 1004 4.32 30.83 -29.19
C TRP A 1004 5.64 31.27 -28.55
N LEU A 1005 6.27 30.46 -27.68
CA LEU A 1005 7.64 30.69 -27.25
C LEU A 1005 8.60 30.62 -28.43
N SER A 1006 8.39 29.71 -29.39
CA SER A 1006 9.23 29.59 -30.58
C SER A 1006 8.82 30.48 -31.75
N LYS A 1007 7.80 31.35 -31.61
CA LYS A 1007 7.41 32.31 -32.67
C LYS A 1007 8.57 33.20 -33.12
N ALA A 1008 9.51 33.51 -32.23
CA ALA A 1008 10.70 34.30 -32.55
C ALA A 1008 11.69 33.56 -33.48
N SER A 1009 11.66 32.23 -33.52
CA SER A 1009 12.57 31.41 -34.35
C SER A 1009 11.93 30.86 -35.61
N GLY A 1010 10.60 31.00 -35.79
CA GLY A 1010 9.88 30.55 -36.99
C GLY A 1010 9.62 29.03 -37.06
N PHE A 1011 9.89 28.27 -35.99
CA PHE A 1011 9.72 26.82 -35.93
C PHE A 1011 8.68 26.40 -34.88
N GLU A 1012 8.01 25.26 -35.08
CA GLU A 1012 7.02 24.72 -34.11
C GLU A 1012 7.67 24.23 -32.80
N TYR A 1013 8.86 23.64 -32.90
CA TYR A 1013 9.65 23.10 -31.79
C TYR A 1013 11.07 23.71 -31.77
N PRO A 1014 11.87 23.51 -30.70
CA PRO A 1014 13.26 23.93 -30.68
C PRO A 1014 14.04 23.36 -31.87
N ARG A 1015 14.93 24.16 -32.45
CA ARG A 1015 15.65 23.81 -33.69
C ARG A 1015 16.43 22.50 -33.58
N TRP A 1016 17.09 22.27 -32.44
CA TRP A 1016 17.82 21.04 -32.14
C TRP A 1016 16.95 19.78 -32.06
N LEU A 1017 15.63 19.93 -31.95
CA LEU A 1017 14.66 18.83 -31.95
C LEU A 1017 14.16 18.51 -33.38
N LEU A 1018 14.34 19.45 -34.31
CA LEU A 1018 13.88 19.37 -35.71
C LEU A 1018 14.99 18.95 -36.68
N GLU A 1019 16.21 19.41 -36.45
CA GLU A 1019 17.37 18.99 -37.24
C GLU A 1019 17.57 17.47 -37.05
N HIS A 1020 17.66 16.74 -38.17
CA HIS A 1020 17.76 15.27 -38.27
C HIS A 1020 16.45 14.46 -38.16
N ALA A 1021 15.29 15.08 -38.40
CA ALA A 1021 14.12 14.32 -38.83
C ALA A 1021 14.44 13.72 -40.21
N THR A 1022 14.76 12.42 -40.27
CA THR A 1022 14.78 11.69 -41.54
C THR A 1022 13.43 11.91 -42.20
N THR A 1023 13.46 12.41 -43.44
CA THR A 1023 12.36 12.36 -44.38
C THR A 1023 11.97 10.90 -44.57
N ASP A 1024 10.93 10.46 -43.89
CA ASP A 1024 10.13 9.28 -44.20
C ASP A 1024 8.65 9.65 -44.05
#